data_AF-A0A428S0D5-F1
#
_entry.id   AF-A0A428S0D5-F1
#
_cell.length_a   1.000
_cell.length_b   1.000
_cell.length_c   1.000
_cell.angle_alpha   90.00
_cell.angle_beta   90.00
_cell.angle_gamma   90.00
#
_symmetry.space_group_name_H-M   'P 1'
#
loop_
_entity.id
_entity.type
_entity.pdbx_description
1 polymer ?
#
loop_
_entity_poly.entity_id
_entity_poly.type
_entity_poly.pdbx_seq_one_letter_code
_entity_poly.pdbx_strand_id
1 'polypeptide(L)'
;MLRGGDRGDTASTSSRSHGGHGASEPRLFEFGDRGRILSPRCVEISKQHPEEFLNYLQQAWKRDKIYAKANPDSMLDLKALKVLCQDGKYRPLGSCYIPLPKLMYLQSRYMLEGETFPFLRLNPPLKPDGGFGPWRCLRAFARYRDNLDFFLEMLIRIRRQKSPTVEFPRRILELYLRIQAECEDSRDLEDCQQRVRDVFEKEQLLYIHPIWRPPSECLMDDLCDMSSTLSKSALFPVAEDWDASKSELASLRDFYSHTLEVQSASFRTILGVLERREFDAPLDPSDLWLTDDFYRALDKLRRKLSPQDAAEIRTAFAENMIIAVAPGESVIWLNSSDCTWAPKLDSPEVNDLSKHYPELKDFFTKFLGIQKNDAGLVFDSLVNVASLSPGNTRDDTARGLLVAVSQKIPEYGHVLDKEKFLRSPVFPVLTPDGDVLLCAATMEFSISDRKYLKDAFIGKLNLLDFDPKTVWMLDNLLVWAGLEERYLSRKVEEMGPASDDFKSIELSGEISSKASQLLRIAVHFRSPRTSNPKATSWLLEVLEHAQVRLVSSFPSRLIYRSGNAEIVVENTLGGLDIKDTVGLVINVDDENWELLKQTVLPRRLLEWMMTDPDSGDVEEVTELGVSLVRSILNVSPGRDHIIPRMLDAEGIVDVEALNASPYWRLNSEPTPEPTPPAKTIDEPEPPLIPIEEPPTRHRRPTSKGSAERHDFDEEDDEDDAQSWEREFVADEATLLNFSVVKEEVYKL
;
A
#
# COMPACT_ATOMS: atom_id res chain seq x y z
N MET A 1 -2.21 9.79 -108.47
CA MET A 1 -3.12 8.69 -108.13
C MET A 1 -4.08 9.15 -107.06
N LEU A 2 -5.38 9.05 -107.37
CA LEU A 2 -6.56 8.81 -106.53
C LEU A 2 -6.60 9.30 -105.05
N ARG A 3 -7.58 10.20 -104.83
CA ARG A 3 -8.65 10.20 -103.80
C ARG A 3 -8.31 9.96 -102.30
N GLY A 4 -8.63 10.97 -101.48
CA GLY A 4 -9.89 10.97 -100.72
C GLY A 4 -9.82 11.11 -99.19
N GLY A 5 -10.25 12.28 -98.67
CA GLY A 5 -10.97 12.56 -97.39
C GLY A 5 -10.30 12.20 -96.04
N ASP A 6 -10.52 12.87 -94.91
CA ASP A 6 -11.30 14.05 -94.52
C ASP A 6 -10.84 14.47 -93.09
N ARG A 7 -11.03 15.76 -92.75
CA ARG A 7 -11.12 16.42 -91.43
C ARG A 7 -9.94 16.53 -90.44
N GLY A 8 -9.71 17.78 -90.03
CA GLY A 8 -9.08 18.18 -88.76
C GLY A 8 -8.71 19.67 -88.72
N ASP A 9 -9.66 20.53 -88.39
CA ASP A 9 -9.48 21.98 -88.22
C ASP A 9 -8.45 22.33 -87.13
N THR A 10 -7.51 23.24 -87.42
CA THR A 10 -7.00 24.25 -86.47
C THR A 10 -6.45 25.45 -87.24
N ALA A 11 -7.13 26.59 -87.14
CA ALA A 11 -6.70 27.86 -87.72
C ALA A 11 -5.65 28.51 -86.81
N SER A 12 -4.46 28.77 -87.37
CA SER A 12 -3.41 29.59 -86.76
C SER A 12 -3.20 30.83 -87.62
N THR A 13 -3.61 31.97 -87.08
CA THR A 13 -3.35 33.31 -87.63
C THR A 13 -2.01 33.83 -87.12
N SER A 14 -1.19 34.32 -88.06
CA SER A 14 0.11 34.91 -87.79
C SER A 14 0.05 36.44 -87.79
N SER A 15 0.98 37.01 -87.03
CA SER A 15 1.59 38.33 -87.18
C SER A 15 0.81 39.56 -86.65
N ARG A 16 1.37 40.24 -85.65
CA ARG A 16 2.28 41.38 -85.86
C ARG A 16 2.76 41.96 -84.54
N SER A 17 4.05 42.27 -84.53
CA SER A 17 4.80 43.05 -83.56
C SER A 17 4.20 44.44 -83.31
N HIS A 18 4.04 44.82 -82.04
CA HIS A 18 3.93 46.21 -81.59
C HIS A 18 4.91 46.44 -80.44
N GLY A 19 5.94 47.24 -80.72
CA GLY A 19 6.68 47.96 -79.70
C GLY A 19 5.84 49.12 -79.17
N GLY A 20 5.93 49.36 -77.87
CA GLY A 20 5.23 50.43 -77.18
C GLY A 20 5.15 50.18 -75.69
N HIS A 21 6.28 50.30 -74.97
CA HIS A 21 6.25 50.47 -73.51
C HIS A 21 5.73 51.88 -73.20
N GLY A 22 4.41 52.05 -73.24
CA GLY A 22 3.75 53.15 -72.55
C GLY A 22 3.87 52.92 -71.05
N ALA A 23 4.51 53.84 -70.33
CA ALA A 23 4.47 53.88 -68.88
C ALA A 23 3.02 54.09 -68.43
N SER A 24 2.31 52.98 -68.17
CA SER A 24 0.99 53.02 -67.55
C SER A 24 1.14 53.65 -66.16
N GLU A 25 0.35 54.69 -65.88
CA GLU A 25 0.35 55.37 -64.59
C GLU A 25 0.15 54.39 -63.43
N PRO A 26 0.80 54.63 -62.27
CA PRO A 26 0.73 53.71 -61.13
C PRO A 26 -0.72 53.58 -60.61
N ARG A 27 -1.24 52.34 -60.60
CA ARG A 27 -2.59 51.98 -60.11
C ARG A 27 -2.51 50.91 -59.02
N LEU A 28 -3.23 51.08 -57.92
CA LEU A 28 -3.37 50.08 -56.85
C LEU A 28 -4.46 49.07 -57.14
N PHE A 29 -5.55 49.52 -57.76
CA PHE A 29 -6.74 48.70 -57.96
C PHE A 29 -7.20 48.70 -59.42
N GLU A 30 -7.71 47.56 -59.87
CA GLU A 30 -8.34 47.34 -61.18
C GLU A 30 -9.70 46.66 -61.01
N PHE A 31 -10.58 46.76 -62.01
CA PHE A 31 -11.89 46.10 -61.96
C PHE A 31 -11.76 44.61 -62.27
N GLY A 32 -12.32 43.77 -61.40
CA GLY A 32 -12.48 42.33 -61.61
C GLY A 32 -13.91 41.86 -61.30
N ASP A 33 -14.14 40.55 -61.41
CA ASP A 33 -15.47 39.93 -61.40
C ASP A 33 -16.24 40.08 -60.07
N ARG A 34 -15.54 40.35 -58.96
CA ARG A 34 -16.13 40.55 -57.61
C ARG A 34 -15.99 41.98 -57.08
N GLY A 35 -15.70 42.94 -57.96
CA GLY A 35 -15.38 44.33 -57.60
C GLY A 35 -13.93 44.68 -57.90
N ARG A 36 -13.42 45.77 -57.31
CA ARG A 36 -12.05 46.24 -57.59
C ARG A 36 -11.01 45.44 -56.81
N ILE A 37 -10.18 44.66 -57.49
CA ILE A 37 -9.08 43.85 -56.93
C ILE A 37 -7.75 44.58 -57.01
N LEU A 38 -6.71 44.07 -56.33
CA LEU A 38 -5.34 44.58 -56.51
C LEU A 38 -4.92 44.49 -57.98
N SER A 39 -4.36 45.55 -58.53
CA SER A 39 -3.86 45.53 -59.90
C SER A 39 -2.71 44.52 -60.02
N PRO A 40 -2.64 43.73 -61.11
CA PRO A 40 -1.52 42.81 -61.34
C PRO A 40 -0.17 43.52 -61.26
N ARG A 41 -0.12 44.78 -61.72
CA ARG A 41 1.08 45.62 -61.67
C ARG A 41 1.48 45.99 -60.22
N CYS A 42 0.53 46.26 -59.34
CA CYS A 42 0.80 46.52 -57.91
C CYS A 42 1.42 45.29 -57.24
N VAL A 43 0.85 44.10 -57.51
CA VAL A 43 1.39 42.84 -57.00
C VAL A 43 2.77 42.56 -57.58
N GLU A 44 2.97 42.78 -58.88
CA GLU A 44 4.25 42.59 -59.56
C GLU A 44 5.35 43.47 -58.97
N ILE A 45 5.09 44.78 -58.79
CA ILE A 45 6.05 45.72 -58.20
C ILE A 45 6.38 45.32 -56.76
N SER A 46 5.39 44.88 -55.97
CA SER A 46 5.64 44.40 -54.60
C SER A 46 6.55 43.16 -54.55
N LYS A 47 6.62 42.37 -55.63
CA LYS A 47 7.44 41.15 -55.73
C LYS A 47 8.80 41.40 -56.36
N GLN A 48 8.86 42.18 -57.44
CA GLN A 48 10.08 42.42 -58.22
C GLN A 48 10.91 43.59 -57.69
N HIS A 49 10.27 44.63 -57.14
CA HIS A 49 10.90 45.86 -56.64
C HIS A 49 10.33 46.29 -55.28
N PRO A 50 10.41 45.45 -54.24
CA PRO A 50 9.80 45.72 -52.93
C PRO A 50 10.37 46.96 -52.22
N GLU A 51 11.60 47.38 -52.54
CA GLU A 51 12.22 48.63 -52.08
C GLU A 51 11.59 49.88 -52.69
N GLU A 52 11.04 49.79 -53.90
CA GLU A 52 10.35 50.90 -54.58
C GLU A 52 8.84 50.90 -54.31
N PHE A 53 8.30 49.79 -53.77
CA PHE A 53 6.88 49.60 -53.57
C PHE A 53 6.22 50.68 -52.70
N LEU A 54 6.88 51.15 -51.64
CA LEU A 54 6.32 52.21 -50.80
C LEU A 54 6.18 53.53 -51.57
N ASN A 55 7.13 53.86 -52.45
CA ASN A 55 7.06 55.03 -53.34
C ASN A 55 5.93 54.88 -54.36
N TYR A 56 5.80 53.69 -54.97
CA TYR A 56 4.69 53.35 -55.86
C TYR A 56 3.33 53.52 -55.16
N LEU A 57 3.20 52.96 -53.94
CA LEU A 57 2.02 53.05 -53.10
C LEU A 57 1.66 54.50 -52.80
N GLN A 58 2.64 55.31 -52.42
CA GLN A 58 2.46 56.73 -52.10
C GLN A 58 1.94 57.54 -53.31
N GLN A 59 2.48 57.28 -54.50
CA GLN A 59 2.06 57.95 -55.74
C GLN A 59 0.64 57.54 -56.15
N ALA A 60 0.38 56.23 -56.20
CA ALA A 60 -0.91 55.68 -56.62
C ALA A 60 -2.04 56.02 -55.63
N TRP A 61 -1.74 56.10 -54.32
CA TRP A 61 -2.73 56.40 -53.29
C TRP A 61 -3.38 57.78 -53.44
N LYS A 62 -2.67 58.78 -54.00
CA LYS A 62 -3.21 60.13 -54.22
C LYS A 62 -4.52 60.09 -55.03
N ARG A 63 -4.59 59.19 -56.01
CA ARG A 63 -5.74 58.98 -56.89
C ARG A 63 -6.64 57.86 -56.41
N ASP A 64 -6.07 56.74 -55.98
CA ASP A 64 -6.83 55.50 -55.79
C ASP A 64 -7.46 55.38 -54.38
N LYS A 65 -7.19 56.32 -53.46
CA LYS A 65 -7.78 56.37 -52.10
C LYS A 65 -9.31 56.33 -52.06
N ILE A 66 -9.97 56.79 -53.12
CA ILE A 66 -11.43 56.87 -53.23
C ILE A 66 -12.02 55.45 -53.34
N TYR A 67 -11.29 54.55 -53.98
CA TYR A 67 -11.71 53.17 -54.25
C TYR A 67 -11.46 52.24 -53.07
N ALA A 68 -10.47 52.55 -52.23
CA ALA A 68 -10.22 51.85 -50.97
C ALA A 68 -11.41 51.87 -50.00
N LYS A 69 -12.25 52.92 -50.05
CA LYS A 69 -13.47 52.99 -49.23
C LYS A 69 -14.60 52.10 -49.75
N ALA A 70 -14.58 51.75 -51.03
CA ALA A 70 -15.64 50.99 -51.69
C ALA A 70 -15.41 49.47 -51.65
N ASN A 71 -14.19 49.01 -51.30
CA ASN A 71 -13.85 47.60 -51.19
C ASN A 71 -12.88 47.32 -50.03
N PRO A 72 -13.37 46.91 -48.84
CA PRO A 72 -12.55 46.61 -47.68
C PRO A 72 -11.59 45.41 -47.87
N ASP A 73 -11.98 44.41 -48.66
CA ASP A 73 -11.19 43.18 -48.85
C ASP A 73 -9.87 43.49 -49.57
N SER A 74 -9.92 44.34 -50.59
CA SER A 74 -8.72 44.78 -51.32
C SER A 74 -7.75 45.58 -50.44
N MET A 75 -8.23 46.17 -49.34
CA MET A 75 -7.37 46.82 -48.35
C MET A 75 -6.65 45.81 -47.45
N LEU A 76 -7.27 44.66 -47.16
CA LEU A 76 -6.62 43.56 -46.46
C LEU A 76 -5.53 42.95 -47.33
N ASP A 77 -5.82 42.71 -48.62
CA ASP A 77 -4.84 42.19 -49.58
C ASP A 77 -3.64 43.15 -49.71
N LEU A 78 -3.90 44.45 -49.80
CA LEU A 78 -2.84 45.46 -49.90
C LEU A 78 -1.96 45.49 -48.64
N LYS A 79 -2.56 45.30 -47.45
CA LYS A 79 -1.83 45.19 -46.19
C LYS A 79 -1.04 43.89 -46.07
N ALA A 80 -1.44 42.83 -46.78
CA ALA A 80 -0.74 41.55 -46.79
C ALA A 80 0.53 41.56 -47.66
N LEU A 81 0.67 42.53 -48.58
CA LEU A 81 1.87 42.66 -49.41
C LEU A 81 3.12 42.92 -48.58
N LYS A 82 4.21 42.24 -48.94
CA LYS A 82 5.48 42.32 -48.23
C LYS A 82 6.26 43.56 -48.65
N VAL A 83 6.79 44.28 -47.67
CA VAL A 83 7.57 45.51 -47.85
C VAL A 83 8.88 45.43 -47.08
N LEU A 84 9.88 46.20 -47.53
CA LEU A 84 11.19 46.23 -46.92
C LEU A 84 11.20 47.01 -45.60
N CYS A 85 11.68 46.38 -44.53
CA CYS A 85 11.91 47.00 -43.23
C CYS A 85 13.36 47.51 -43.08
N GLN A 86 13.62 48.34 -42.06
CA GLN A 86 14.94 48.90 -41.77
C GLN A 86 15.99 47.83 -41.44
N ASP A 87 15.57 46.69 -40.91
CA ASP A 87 16.41 45.53 -40.62
C ASP A 87 16.71 44.63 -41.84
N GLY A 88 16.32 45.08 -43.04
CA GLY A 88 16.54 44.36 -44.29
C GLY A 88 15.57 43.20 -44.55
N LYS A 89 14.62 42.92 -43.63
CA LYS A 89 13.66 41.83 -43.79
C LYS A 89 12.39 42.32 -44.50
N TYR A 90 11.73 41.40 -45.22
CA TYR A 90 10.46 41.66 -45.89
C TYR A 90 9.28 41.17 -45.04
N ARG A 91 8.36 42.07 -44.69
CA ARG A 91 7.20 41.78 -43.84
C ARG A 91 5.91 42.38 -44.41
N PRO A 92 4.73 41.79 -44.11
CA PRO A 92 3.45 42.38 -44.51
C PRO A 92 3.32 43.83 -44.05
N LEU A 93 2.87 44.72 -44.95
CA LEU A 93 2.72 46.14 -44.66
C LEU A 93 1.84 46.42 -43.43
N GLY A 94 0.78 45.63 -43.25
CA GLY A 94 -0.15 45.74 -42.13
C GLY A 94 0.44 45.42 -40.74
N SER A 95 1.55 44.68 -40.69
CA SER A 95 2.25 44.34 -39.45
C SER A 95 3.49 45.20 -39.21
N CYS A 96 3.81 46.12 -40.12
CA CYS A 96 4.96 47.02 -39.98
C CYS A 96 4.59 48.34 -39.30
N TYR A 97 5.60 49.00 -38.73
CA TYR A 97 5.46 50.28 -38.05
C TYR A 97 6.14 51.42 -38.81
N ILE A 98 5.51 52.59 -38.80
CA ILE A 98 6.13 53.83 -39.28
C ILE A 98 7.20 54.25 -38.27
N PRO A 99 8.46 54.49 -38.68
CA PRO A 99 9.57 54.84 -37.79
C PRO A 99 9.48 56.28 -37.27
N LEU A 100 8.46 56.57 -36.45
CA LEU A 100 8.32 57.85 -35.78
C LEU A 100 9.36 57.99 -34.65
N PRO A 101 9.91 59.18 -34.39
CA PRO A 101 10.96 59.39 -33.38
C PRO A 101 10.59 58.81 -32.00
N LYS A 102 9.34 59.00 -31.55
CA LYS A 102 8.84 58.43 -30.28
C LYS A 102 8.88 56.90 -30.25
N LEU A 103 8.46 56.23 -31.33
CA LEU A 103 8.45 54.77 -31.39
C LEU A 103 9.86 54.21 -31.45
N MET A 104 10.76 54.86 -32.17
CA MET A 104 12.18 54.48 -32.22
C MET A 104 12.85 54.65 -30.85
N TYR A 105 12.53 55.73 -30.12
CA TYR A 105 12.99 55.92 -28.75
C TYR A 105 12.51 54.79 -27.82
N LEU A 106 11.22 54.45 -27.84
CA LEU A 106 10.68 53.36 -27.04
C LEU A 106 11.30 52.01 -27.41
N GLN A 107 11.48 51.73 -28.70
CA GLN A 107 12.16 50.53 -29.15
C GLN A 107 13.60 50.47 -28.65
N SER A 108 14.35 51.57 -28.71
CA SER A 108 15.74 51.62 -28.22
C SER A 108 15.85 51.50 -26.70
N ARG A 109 14.78 51.81 -25.95
CA ARG A 109 14.72 51.62 -24.50
C ARG A 109 14.61 50.15 -24.11
N TYR A 110 13.79 49.38 -24.82
CA TYR A 110 13.46 47.99 -24.44
C TYR A 110 14.23 46.94 -25.22
N MET A 111 14.64 47.23 -26.46
CA MET A 111 15.27 46.27 -27.34
C MET A 111 16.77 46.56 -27.48
N LEU A 112 17.59 45.51 -27.29
CA LEU A 112 19.04 45.57 -27.35
C LEU A 112 19.57 45.55 -28.78
N GLU A 113 20.87 45.81 -28.94
CA GLU A 113 21.53 45.75 -30.24
C GLU A 113 21.47 44.33 -30.82
N GLY A 114 20.99 44.19 -32.07
CA GLY A 114 20.68 42.91 -32.69
C GLY A 114 19.20 42.49 -32.60
N GLU A 115 18.43 43.08 -31.69
CA GLU A 115 16.99 42.85 -31.59
C GLU A 115 16.21 43.76 -32.55
N THR A 116 15.81 43.20 -33.69
CA THR A 116 15.20 43.98 -34.78
C THR A 116 13.69 44.16 -34.60
N PHE A 117 13.19 45.39 -34.78
CA PHE A 117 11.76 45.72 -34.79
C PHE A 117 11.26 46.01 -36.22
N PRO A 118 9.99 45.72 -36.59
CA PRO A 118 9.46 45.85 -37.95
C PRO A 118 9.19 47.30 -38.39
N PHE A 119 10.16 48.20 -38.26
CA PHE A 119 10.06 49.56 -38.81
C PHE A 119 10.22 49.57 -40.33
N LEU A 120 9.36 50.33 -41.02
CA LEU A 120 9.41 50.48 -42.48
C LEU A 120 10.67 51.21 -42.93
N ARG A 121 11.29 50.75 -44.03
CA ARG A 121 12.39 51.48 -44.68
C ARG A 121 11.82 52.55 -45.60
N LEU A 122 11.87 53.81 -45.17
CA LEU A 122 11.34 54.95 -45.92
C LEU A 122 12.45 55.67 -46.68
N ASN A 123 12.19 56.02 -47.95
CA ASN A 123 13.10 56.80 -48.78
C ASN A 123 12.33 57.89 -49.55
N PRO A 124 12.35 59.18 -49.12
CA PRO A 124 13.24 59.75 -48.10
C PRO A 124 12.84 59.38 -46.65
N PRO A 125 13.79 59.38 -45.69
CA PRO A 125 13.51 59.13 -44.28
C PRO A 125 12.61 60.22 -43.67
N LEU A 126 11.97 59.91 -42.55
CA LEU A 126 11.15 60.88 -41.81
C LEU A 126 12.03 61.97 -41.20
N LYS A 127 11.46 63.16 -41.12
CA LYS A 127 12.13 64.28 -40.45
C LYS A 127 12.05 64.11 -38.92
N PRO A 128 12.99 64.70 -38.16
CA PRO A 128 12.99 64.65 -36.71
C PRO A 128 11.79 65.33 -36.04
N ASP A 129 11.03 66.15 -36.79
CA ASP A 129 9.87 66.90 -36.32
C ASP A 129 8.64 66.03 -35.96
N GLY A 130 8.73 64.71 -36.14
CA GLY A 130 7.66 63.77 -35.83
C GLY A 130 6.49 63.80 -36.82
N GLY A 131 6.59 64.58 -37.89
CA GLY A 131 5.58 64.66 -38.94
C GLY A 131 5.65 63.49 -39.92
N PHE A 132 4.51 63.03 -40.41
CA PHE A 132 4.46 61.99 -41.45
C PHE A 132 4.99 62.44 -42.82
N GLY A 133 5.11 63.76 -43.05
CA GLY A 133 5.58 64.34 -44.30
C GLY A 133 4.93 63.72 -45.56
N PRO A 134 5.73 63.26 -46.54
CA PRO A 134 5.21 62.63 -47.77
C PRO A 134 4.51 61.29 -47.53
N TRP A 135 4.75 60.65 -46.38
CA TRP A 135 4.30 59.30 -46.03
C TRP A 135 2.96 59.25 -45.31
N ARG A 136 2.19 60.35 -45.28
CA ARG A 136 0.88 60.42 -44.59
C ARG A 136 -0.11 59.34 -45.04
N CYS A 137 0.03 58.82 -46.26
CA CYS A 137 -0.77 57.70 -46.78
C CYS A 137 -0.58 56.41 -45.98
N LEU A 138 0.61 56.16 -45.42
CA LEU A 138 0.93 54.92 -44.71
C LEU A 138 0.07 54.71 -43.45
N ARG A 139 -0.53 55.77 -42.90
CA ARG A 139 -1.47 55.67 -41.77
C ARG A 139 -2.70 54.80 -42.06
N ALA A 140 -3.02 54.57 -43.33
CA ALA A 140 -4.11 53.68 -43.73
C ALA A 140 -3.70 52.19 -43.72
N PHE A 141 -2.40 51.90 -43.71
CA PHE A 141 -1.87 50.56 -43.95
C PHE A 141 -1.02 50.05 -42.80
N ALA A 142 -0.04 50.85 -42.37
CA ALA A 142 0.95 50.51 -41.36
C ALA A 142 0.57 51.07 -39.98
N ARG A 143 1.13 50.47 -38.94
CA ARG A 143 0.94 50.85 -37.54
C ARG A 143 1.82 52.07 -37.21
N TYR A 144 1.37 52.93 -36.28
CA TYR A 144 2.08 54.17 -35.95
C TYR A 144 1.82 54.69 -34.53
N ARG A 145 1.15 53.89 -33.69
CA ARG A 145 0.84 54.26 -32.30
C ARG A 145 1.64 53.37 -31.35
N ASP A 146 1.94 53.91 -30.19
CA ASP A 146 2.50 53.20 -29.03
C ASP A 146 1.37 52.65 -28.14
N ASN A 147 0.51 51.81 -28.73
CA ASN A 147 -0.58 51.14 -28.03
C ASN A 147 -0.15 49.73 -27.58
N LEU A 148 -1.04 49.00 -26.90
CA LEU A 148 -0.84 47.58 -26.54
C LEU A 148 -0.15 46.72 -27.63
N ASP A 149 -0.60 46.82 -28.90
CA ASP A 149 -0.01 46.11 -30.03
C ASP A 149 1.49 46.36 -30.21
N PHE A 150 1.93 47.59 -29.97
CA PHE A 150 3.34 47.97 -30.08
C PHE A 150 4.19 47.32 -28.99
N PHE A 151 3.70 47.30 -27.75
CA PHE A 151 4.40 46.66 -26.62
C PHE A 151 4.41 45.14 -26.74
N LEU A 152 3.29 44.51 -27.13
CA LEU A 152 3.23 43.08 -27.42
C LEU A 152 4.17 42.68 -28.56
N GLU A 153 4.21 43.47 -29.64
CA GLU A 153 5.14 43.19 -30.76
C GLU A 153 6.60 43.28 -30.30
N MET A 154 6.97 44.24 -29.43
CA MET A 154 8.33 44.30 -28.88
C MET A 154 8.67 43.02 -28.10
N LEU A 155 7.77 42.58 -27.22
CA LEU A 155 7.96 41.38 -26.41
C LEU A 155 8.11 40.11 -27.28
N ILE A 156 7.26 39.95 -28.30
CA ILE A 156 7.36 38.86 -29.29
C ILE A 156 8.72 38.89 -30.01
N ARG A 157 9.23 40.09 -30.34
CA ARG A 157 10.53 40.24 -31.03
C ARG A 157 11.70 39.91 -30.13
N ILE A 158 11.62 40.17 -28.83
CA ILE A 158 12.63 39.77 -27.84
C ILE A 158 12.62 38.24 -27.70
N ARG A 159 11.45 37.62 -27.51
CA ARG A 159 11.28 36.16 -27.38
C ARG A 159 11.82 35.37 -28.58
N ARG A 160 11.62 35.87 -29.80
CA ARG A 160 11.99 35.19 -31.06
C ARG A 160 13.48 35.32 -31.43
N GLN A 161 14.31 35.92 -30.57
CA GLN A 161 15.75 35.97 -30.80
C GLN A 161 16.39 34.59 -30.61
N LYS A 162 17.59 34.43 -31.16
CA LYS A 162 18.35 33.17 -31.05
C LYS A 162 18.95 32.94 -29.66
N SER A 163 19.10 33.99 -28.85
CA SER A 163 19.65 33.87 -27.50
C SER A 163 18.66 33.10 -26.62
N PRO A 164 19.11 32.05 -25.90
CA PRO A 164 18.26 31.36 -24.94
C PRO A 164 17.98 32.22 -23.70
N THR A 165 18.85 33.18 -23.38
CA THR A 165 18.76 34.01 -22.17
C THR A 165 18.45 35.47 -22.52
N VAL A 166 17.58 36.10 -21.73
CA VAL A 166 17.30 37.53 -21.85
C VAL A 166 18.34 38.31 -21.05
N GLU A 167 19.18 39.06 -21.75
CA GLU A 167 20.05 40.04 -21.09
C GLU A 167 19.22 41.19 -20.50
N PHE A 168 19.53 41.57 -19.26
CA PHE A 168 18.84 42.62 -18.48
C PHE A 168 17.31 42.40 -18.33
N PRO A 169 16.85 41.38 -17.57
CA PRO A 169 15.42 41.06 -17.44
C PRO A 169 14.52 42.20 -16.92
N ARG A 170 15.09 43.22 -16.27
CA ARG A 170 14.39 44.46 -15.90
C ARG A 170 13.54 45.05 -17.03
N ARG A 171 13.99 44.96 -18.28
CA ARG A 171 13.23 45.47 -19.45
C ARG A 171 11.96 44.67 -19.73
N ILE A 172 11.93 43.39 -19.38
CA ILE A 172 10.73 42.54 -19.49
C ILE A 172 9.71 42.92 -18.42
N LEU A 173 10.17 43.14 -17.18
CA LEU A 173 9.35 43.69 -16.11
C LEU A 173 8.67 44.99 -16.53
N GLU A 174 9.44 45.96 -17.04
CA GLU A 174 8.88 47.24 -17.50
C GLU A 174 7.87 47.06 -18.64
N LEU A 175 8.09 46.10 -19.56
CA LEU A 175 7.14 45.80 -20.64
C LEU A 175 5.85 45.18 -20.10
N TYR A 176 5.91 44.25 -19.15
CA TYR A 176 4.71 43.68 -18.50
C TYR A 176 3.90 44.75 -17.79
N LEU A 177 4.56 45.61 -17.01
CA LEU A 177 3.89 46.71 -16.32
C LEU A 177 3.30 47.72 -17.32
N ARG A 178 3.96 47.96 -18.45
CA ARG A 178 3.41 48.83 -19.49
C ARG A 178 2.20 48.21 -20.20
N ILE A 179 2.23 46.91 -20.46
CA ILE A 179 1.10 46.15 -21.00
C ILE A 179 -0.09 46.20 -20.04
N GLN A 180 0.15 45.98 -18.74
CA GLN A 180 -0.87 46.12 -17.69
C GLN A 180 -1.51 47.50 -17.69
N ALA A 181 -0.69 48.57 -17.74
CA ALA A 181 -1.20 49.94 -17.80
C ALA A 181 -2.05 50.22 -19.06
N GLU A 182 -1.68 49.65 -20.21
CA GLU A 182 -2.50 49.76 -21.44
C GLU A 182 -3.83 48.99 -21.33
N CYS A 183 -3.87 47.90 -20.57
CA CYS A 183 -5.12 47.19 -20.26
C CYS A 183 -6.02 48.03 -19.35
N GLU A 184 -5.46 48.60 -18.27
CA GLU A 184 -6.19 49.44 -17.31
C GLU A 184 -6.74 50.72 -17.95
N ASP A 185 -6.00 51.33 -18.88
CA ASP A 185 -6.43 52.50 -19.64
C ASP A 185 -7.43 52.17 -20.78
N SER A 186 -7.69 50.89 -21.04
CA SER A 186 -8.62 50.45 -22.10
C SER A 186 -10.08 50.78 -21.74
N ARG A 187 -10.88 51.12 -22.75
CA ARG A 187 -12.34 51.30 -22.58
C ARG A 187 -13.09 49.99 -22.40
N ASP A 188 -12.49 48.91 -22.89
CA ASP A 188 -13.00 47.55 -22.80
C ASP A 188 -11.87 46.72 -22.17
N LEU A 189 -11.95 46.55 -20.84
CA LEU A 189 -10.93 45.88 -20.05
C LEU A 189 -10.90 44.38 -20.39
N GLU A 190 -12.06 43.75 -20.52
CA GLU A 190 -12.19 42.31 -20.71
C GLU A 190 -11.69 41.86 -22.08
N ASP A 191 -12.07 42.55 -23.17
CA ASP A 191 -11.53 42.27 -24.51
C ASP A 191 -10.00 42.48 -24.56
N CYS A 192 -9.52 43.53 -23.90
CA CYS A 192 -8.10 43.85 -23.84
C CYS A 192 -7.30 42.77 -23.09
N GLN A 193 -7.75 42.36 -21.91
CA GLN A 193 -7.13 41.30 -21.12
C GLN A 193 -7.20 39.95 -21.83
N GLN A 194 -8.34 39.58 -22.44
CA GLN A 194 -8.46 38.34 -23.20
C GLN A 194 -7.48 38.30 -24.36
N ARG A 195 -7.32 39.40 -25.08
CA ARG A 195 -6.35 39.50 -26.17
C ARG A 195 -4.91 39.36 -25.68
N VAL A 196 -4.57 39.92 -24.51
CA VAL A 196 -3.26 39.74 -23.91
C VAL A 196 -3.04 38.26 -23.57
N ARG A 197 -4.01 37.59 -22.94
CA ARG A 197 -3.95 36.16 -22.64
C ARG A 197 -3.70 35.31 -23.88
N ASP A 198 -4.49 35.51 -24.94
CA ASP A 198 -4.36 34.75 -26.18
C ASP A 198 -2.97 34.90 -26.81
N VAL A 199 -2.40 36.11 -26.77
CA VAL A 199 -1.06 36.37 -27.31
C VAL A 199 0.03 35.76 -26.43
N PHE A 200 -0.08 35.87 -25.10
CA PHE A 200 0.87 35.29 -24.16
C PHE A 200 0.92 33.77 -24.24
N GLU A 201 -0.25 33.13 -24.38
CA GLU A 201 -0.38 31.69 -24.57
C GLU A 201 0.22 31.26 -25.91
N LYS A 202 -0.20 31.90 -27.01
CA LYS A 202 0.23 31.53 -28.36
C LYS A 202 1.73 31.73 -28.61
N GLU A 203 2.30 32.81 -28.08
CA GLU A 203 3.70 33.20 -28.35
C GLU A 203 4.65 32.87 -27.19
N GLN A 204 4.15 32.23 -26.11
CA GLN A 204 4.91 31.84 -24.91
C GLN A 204 5.68 33.01 -24.30
N LEU A 205 4.95 34.04 -23.87
CA LEU A 205 5.52 35.33 -23.50
C LEU A 205 5.72 35.53 -22.00
N LEU A 206 5.55 34.51 -21.14
CA LEU A 206 6.01 34.58 -19.75
C LEU A 206 7.47 34.20 -19.65
N TYR A 207 8.29 35.07 -19.08
CA TYR A 207 9.71 34.84 -18.84
C TYR A 207 9.94 34.48 -17.38
N ILE A 208 10.48 33.29 -17.14
CA ILE A 208 10.88 32.77 -15.84
C ILE A 208 12.35 32.43 -16.00
N HIS A 209 13.24 33.30 -15.55
CA HIS A 209 14.65 33.24 -15.90
C HIS A 209 15.21 31.80 -15.80
N PRO A 210 15.85 31.25 -16.86
CA PRO A 210 16.07 31.79 -18.21
C PRO A 210 15.04 31.34 -19.28
N ILE A 211 13.93 30.74 -18.88
CA ILE A 211 13.02 30.01 -19.74
C ILE A 211 11.79 30.87 -20.07
N TRP A 212 11.27 30.70 -21.29
CA TRP A 212 9.99 31.26 -21.69
C TRP A 212 8.90 30.19 -21.69
N ARG A 213 7.73 30.51 -21.15
CA ARG A 213 6.59 29.59 -20.99
C ARG A 213 5.26 30.27 -21.39
N PRO A 214 4.24 29.50 -21.76
CA PRO A 214 2.87 30.00 -21.81
C PRO A 214 2.25 30.09 -20.39
N PRO A 215 1.26 30.98 -20.15
CA PRO A 215 0.51 31.05 -18.89
C PRO A 215 -0.05 29.72 -18.38
N SER A 216 -0.52 28.84 -19.26
CA SER A 216 -1.07 27.52 -18.88
C SER A 216 -0.08 26.60 -18.13
N GLU A 217 1.22 26.77 -18.38
CA GLU A 217 2.33 26.03 -17.77
C GLU A 217 2.91 26.73 -16.55
N CYS A 218 2.27 27.79 -16.04
CA CYS A 218 2.77 28.59 -14.94
C CYS A 218 1.85 28.54 -13.71
N LEU A 219 2.42 28.80 -12.54
CA LEU A 219 1.71 28.99 -11.28
C LEU A 219 2.19 30.27 -10.61
N MET A 220 1.31 30.94 -9.87
CA MET A 220 1.67 32.20 -9.19
C MET A 220 2.82 32.01 -8.19
N ASP A 221 2.63 31.12 -7.22
CA ASP A 221 3.56 30.90 -6.11
C ASP A 221 3.95 29.42 -6.08
N ASP A 222 5.20 29.11 -5.75
CA ASP A 222 5.60 27.75 -5.40
C ASP A 222 5.10 27.44 -3.98
N LEU A 223 4.16 26.51 -3.85
CA LEU A 223 3.62 26.18 -2.54
C LEU A 223 4.52 25.25 -1.74
N CYS A 224 5.52 24.57 -2.33
CA CYS A 224 6.34 23.55 -1.66
C CYS A 224 7.56 23.06 -2.47
N ASP A 225 8.27 23.90 -3.21
CA ASP A 225 9.30 23.43 -4.17
C ASP A 225 8.72 22.44 -5.22
N MET A 226 7.41 22.54 -5.49
CA MET A 226 6.63 21.64 -6.35
C MET A 226 6.81 21.96 -7.84
N SER A 227 7.53 23.04 -8.17
CA SER A 227 7.69 23.49 -9.55
C SER A 227 8.43 22.45 -10.42
N SER A 228 9.26 21.60 -9.83
CA SER A 228 9.93 20.51 -10.55
C SER A 228 8.98 19.35 -10.88
N THR A 229 7.95 19.11 -10.08
CA THR A 229 7.12 17.89 -10.14
C THR A 229 5.80 18.07 -10.89
N LEU A 230 5.27 19.30 -10.93
CA LEU A 230 4.00 19.62 -11.61
C LEU A 230 4.12 19.88 -13.12
N SER A 231 5.32 19.76 -13.71
CA SER A 231 5.64 20.31 -15.04
C SER A 231 5.35 21.83 -15.19
N LYS A 232 5.00 22.52 -14.10
CA LYS A 232 4.61 23.93 -14.07
C LYS A 232 5.66 24.78 -13.38
N SER A 233 5.93 25.93 -13.97
CA SER A 233 6.95 26.86 -13.46
C SER A 233 6.32 27.92 -12.54
N ALA A 234 6.90 28.11 -11.36
CA ALA A 234 6.47 29.17 -10.45
C ALA A 234 6.92 30.56 -10.95
N LEU A 235 6.04 31.55 -10.88
CA LEU A 235 6.32 32.94 -11.26
C LEU A 235 6.96 33.74 -10.12
N PHE A 236 6.71 33.34 -8.87
CA PHE A 236 7.31 33.90 -7.67
C PHE A 236 8.06 32.83 -6.85
N PRO A 237 9.19 33.19 -6.21
CA PRO A 237 9.80 34.52 -6.18
C PRO A 237 10.43 34.91 -7.53
N VAL A 238 10.34 36.20 -7.86
CA VAL A 238 11.00 36.75 -9.06
C VAL A 238 12.51 36.80 -8.79
N ALA A 239 13.31 36.41 -9.79
CA ALA A 239 14.77 36.42 -9.68
C ALA A 239 15.32 37.83 -9.35
N GLU A 240 16.37 37.88 -8.52
CA GLU A 240 16.93 39.14 -8.00
C GLU A 240 17.43 40.09 -9.11
N ASP A 241 17.84 39.54 -10.25
CA ASP A 241 18.37 40.29 -11.39
C ASP A 241 17.30 41.05 -12.18
N TRP A 242 16.02 40.87 -11.84
CA TRP A 242 14.93 41.72 -12.33
C TRP A 242 14.96 43.11 -11.71
N ASP A 243 15.71 43.34 -10.62
CA ASP A 243 15.85 44.63 -9.92
C ASP A 243 14.49 45.33 -9.68
N ALA A 244 13.52 44.54 -9.21
CA ALA A 244 12.14 44.93 -9.04
C ALA A 244 11.91 45.55 -7.65
N SER A 245 11.33 46.74 -7.59
CA SER A 245 10.88 47.31 -6.31
C SER A 245 9.65 46.58 -5.76
N LYS A 246 9.38 46.72 -4.45
CA LYS A 246 8.20 46.10 -3.81
C LYS A 246 6.88 46.48 -4.46
N SER A 247 6.73 47.74 -4.89
CA SER A 247 5.53 48.21 -5.59
C SER A 247 5.39 47.58 -6.97
N GLU A 248 6.49 47.40 -7.69
CA GLU A 248 6.48 46.76 -9.00
C GLU A 248 6.16 45.27 -8.92
N LEU A 249 6.65 44.58 -7.88
CA LEU A 249 6.26 43.19 -7.61
C LEU A 249 4.76 43.06 -7.31
N ALA A 250 4.16 44.04 -6.64
CA ALA A 250 2.71 44.07 -6.42
C ALA A 250 1.94 44.25 -7.73
N SER A 251 2.33 45.24 -8.56
CA SER A 251 1.71 45.44 -9.88
C SER A 251 1.94 44.25 -10.83
N LEU A 252 3.08 43.59 -10.74
CA LEU A 252 3.36 42.38 -11.50
C LEU A 252 2.48 41.21 -11.04
N ARG A 253 2.26 41.08 -9.73
CA ARG A 253 1.32 40.09 -9.17
C ARG A 253 -0.09 40.35 -9.71
N ASP A 254 -0.53 41.60 -9.77
CA ASP A 254 -1.82 41.97 -10.33
C ASP A 254 -1.93 41.68 -11.83
N PHE A 255 -0.85 41.92 -12.59
CA PHE A 255 -0.78 41.56 -14.01
C PHE A 255 -0.96 40.05 -14.20
N TYR A 256 -0.24 39.23 -13.41
CA TYR A 256 -0.35 37.78 -13.52
C TYR A 256 -1.71 37.24 -13.06
N SER A 257 -2.29 37.77 -11.97
CA SER A 257 -3.55 37.26 -11.42
C SER A 257 -4.79 37.79 -12.14
N HIS A 258 -4.86 39.09 -12.46
CA HIS A 258 -6.08 39.71 -12.99
C HIS A 258 -6.08 39.81 -14.51
N THR A 259 -4.92 40.05 -15.13
CA THR A 259 -4.84 40.17 -16.60
C THR A 259 -4.56 38.82 -17.24
N LEU A 260 -3.56 38.08 -16.76
CA LEU A 260 -3.23 36.76 -17.31
C LEU A 260 -4.04 35.61 -16.70
N GLU A 261 -4.73 35.81 -15.56
CA GLU A 261 -5.50 34.78 -14.85
C GLU A 261 -4.67 33.53 -14.52
N VAL A 262 -3.37 33.72 -14.23
CA VAL A 262 -2.51 32.62 -13.78
C VAL A 262 -2.99 32.18 -12.41
N GLN A 263 -3.29 30.88 -12.29
CA GLN A 263 -3.81 30.31 -11.06
C GLN A 263 -2.70 30.24 -10.00
N SER A 264 -3.07 30.55 -8.76
CA SER A 264 -2.30 30.06 -7.62
C SER A 264 -2.50 28.56 -7.49
N ALA A 265 -1.45 27.84 -7.14
CA ALA A 265 -1.57 26.44 -6.79
C ALA A 265 -2.60 26.29 -5.65
N SER A 266 -3.53 25.36 -5.79
CA SER A 266 -4.52 25.02 -4.76
C SER A 266 -4.49 23.52 -4.52
N PHE A 267 -5.19 23.05 -3.48
CA PHE A 267 -5.33 21.62 -3.27
C PHE A 267 -5.96 20.92 -4.50
N ARG A 268 -6.85 21.60 -5.24
CA ARG A 268 -7.45 21.08 -6.49
C ARG A 268 -6.42 20.89 -7.61
N THR A 269 -5.41 21.74 -7.65
CA THR A 269 -4.30 21.60 -8.61
C THR A 269 -3.52 20.32 -8.33
N ILE A 270 -3.22 20.05 -7.05
CA ILE A 270 -2.52 18.82 -6.62
C ILE A 270 -3.36 17.58 -6.91
N LEU A 271 -4.64 17.60 -6.52
CA LEU A 271 -5.56 16.49 -6.80
C LEU A 271 -5.66 16.21 -8.30
N GLY A 272 -5.78 17.25 -9.13
CA GLY A 272 -5.85 17.11 -10.58
C GLY A 272 -4.62 16.44 -11.19
N VAL A 273 -3.41 16.72 -10.67
CA VAL A 273 -2.19 16.05 -11.14
C VAL A 273 -2.15 14.59 -10.70
N LEU A 274 -2.51 14.30 -9.45
CA LEU A 274 -2.59 12.92 -8.95
C LEU A 274 -3.63 12.09 -9.72
N GLU A 275 -4.79 12.67 -10.04
CA GLU A 275 -5.88 12.01 -10.79
C GLU A 275 -5.50 11.74 -12.25
N ARG A 276 -4.93 12.74 -12.94
CA ARG A 276 -4.55 12.61 -14.35
C ARG A 276 -3.18 11.95 -14.55
N ARG A 277 -2.43 11.76 -13.46
CA ARG A 277 -1.07 11.20 -13.45
C ARG A 277 -0.15 11.97 -14.41
N GLU A 278 -0.23 13.29 -14.34
CA GLU A 278 0.55 14.22 -15.17
C GLU A 278 2.01 14.30 -14.68
N PHE A 279 2.72 13.17 -14.79
CA PHE A 279 4.15 13.04 -14.52
C PHE A 279 4.92 12.99 -15.84
N ASP A 280 6.18 13.43 -15.84
CA ASP A 280 7.05 13.39 -17.04
C ASP A 280 7.29 11.97 -17.57
N ALA A 281 7.24 10.98 -16.69
CA ALA A 281 7.37 9.56 -16.99
C ALA A 281 6.45 8.72 -16.07
N PRO A 282 6.15 7.45 -16.43
CA PRO A 282 5.49 6.53 -15.51
C PRO A 282 6.32 6.37 -14.23
N LEU A 283 5.68 6.55 -13.07
CA LEU A 283 6.34 6.42 -11.77
C LEU A 283 6.91 5.01 -11.58
N ASP A 284 8.18 4.93 -11.20
CA ASP A 284 8.80 3.74 -10.66
C ASP A 284 8.89 3.82 -9.12
N PRO A 285 9.25 2.73 -8.41
CA PRO A 285 9.37 2.75 -6.95
C PRO A 285 10.37 3.79 -6.41
N SER A 286 11.38 4.17 -7.20
CA SER A 286 12.37 5.19 -6.81
C SER A 286 11.81 6.61 -6.93
N ASP A 287 10.73 6.81 -7.68
CA ASP A 287 10.05 8.09 -7.88
C ASP A 287 8.92 8.39 -6.87
N LEU A 288 8.63 7.50 -5.90
CA LEU A 288 7.56 7.70 -4.92
C LEU A 288 7.71 8.98 -4.07
N TRP A 289 8.90 9.55 -4.01
CA TRP A 289 9.14 10.85 -3.38
C TRP A 289 8.31 11.99 -4.03
N LEU A 290 8.02 11.90 -5.34
CA LEU A 290 7.18 12.87 -6.05
C LEU A 290 5.76 12.91 -5.45
N THR A 291 5.21 11.74 -5.16
CA THR A 291 3.88 11.64 -4.53
C THR A 291 3.92 12.01 -3.05
N ASP A 292 5.01 11.72 -2.35
CA ASP A 292 5.23 12.18 -0.96
C ASP A 292 5.17 13.72 -0.89
N ASP A 293 5.82 14.43 -1.81
CA ASP A 293 5.78 15.89 -1.89
C ASP A 293 4.36 16.44 -2.10
N PHE A 294 3.57 15.81 -2.97
CA PHE A 294 2.16 16.17 -3.15
C PHE A 294 1.35 15.98 -1.87
N TYR A 295 1.50 14.85 -1.17
CA TYR A 295 0.78 14.59 0.07
C TYR A 295 1.24 15.52 1.20
N ARG A 296 2.53 15.87 1.28
CA ARG A 296 3.06 16.88 2.21
C ARG A 296 2.50 18.26 1.95
N ALA A 297 2.38 18.65 0.69
CA ALA A 297 1.76 19.90 0.30
C ALA A 297 0.28 19.94 0.73
N LEU A 298 -0.46 18.84 0.54
CA LEU A 298 -1.84 18.71 1.03
C LEU A 298 -1.92 18.75 2.57
N ASP A 299 -1.00 18.10 3.30
CA ASP A 299 -0.93 18.16 4.77
C ASP A 299 -0.63 19.58 5.30
N LYS A 300 0.19 20.35 4.59
CA LYS A 300 0.43 21.77 4.93
C LYS A 300 -0.80 22.62 4.66
N LEU A 301 -1.46 22.41 3.52
CA LEU A 301 -2.63 23.19 3.11
C LEU A 301 -3.83 22.95 4.01
N ARG A 302 -4.10 21.70 4.43
CA ARG A 302 -5.31 21.35 5.20
C ARG A 302 -5.48 22.15 6.48
N ARG A 303 -4.40 22.66 7.07
CA ARG A 303 -4.44 23.48 8.31
C ARG A 303 -5.16 24.82 8.11
N LYS A 304 -5.31 25.27 6.87
CA LYS A 304 -5.93 26.54 6.49
C LYS A 304 -7.22 26.37 5.68
N LEU A 305 -7.65 25.14 5.40
CA LEU A 305 -8.81 24.87 4.55
C LEU A 305 -10.13 25.03 5.29
N SER A 306 -11.17 25.39 4.53
CA SER A 306 -12.54 25.35 5.02
C SER A 306 -13.01 23.90 5.24
N PRO A 307 -14.05 23.66 6.07
CA PRO A 307 -14.62 22.33 6.24
C PRO A 307 -15.08 21.68 4.93
N GLN A 308 -15.56 22.49 3.98
CA GLN A 308 -16.02 22.04 2.67
C GLN A 308 -14.84 21.58 1.80
N ASP A 309 -13.78 22.39 1.71
CA ASP A 309 -12.58 22.02 0.95
C ASP A 309 -11.89 20.79 1.55
N ALA A 310 -11.86 20.69 2.88
CA ALA A 310 -11.35 19.50 3.56
C ALA A 310 -12.19 18.25 3.26
N ALA A 311 -13.51 18.40 3.10
CA ALA A 311 -14.38 17.30 2.68
C ALA A 311 -14.10 16.89 1.23
N GLU A 312 -13.90 17.85 0.33
CA GLU A 312 -13.54 17.60 -1.07
C GLU A 312 -12.25 16.78 -1.19
N ILE A 313 -11.21 17.09 -0.41
CA ILE A 313 -9.98 16.26 -0.38
C ILE A 313 -10.30 14.85 0.09
N ARG A 314 -11.04 14.68 1.20
CA ARG A 314 -11.41 13.34 1.70
C ARG A 314 -12.17 12.53 0.66
N THR A 315 -13.12 13.16 -0.04
CA THR A 315 -13.89 12.52 -1.11
C THR A 315 -12.99 12.11 -2.27
N ALA A 316 -12.07 12.98 -2.72
CA ALA A 316 -11.15 12.64 -3.80
C ALA A 316 -10.28 11.42 -3.46
N PHE A 317 -9.75 11.32 -2.24
CA PHE A 317 -8.98 10.14 -1.81
C PHE A 317 -9.83 8.87 -1.67
N ALA A 318 -11.13 9.00 -1.40
CA ALA A 318 -12.03 7.86 -1.27
C ALA A 318 -12.53 7.34 -2.64
N GLU A 319 -12.81 8.24 -3.58
CA GLU A 319 -13.40 7.90 -4.88
C GLU A 319 -12.34 7.63 -5.96
N ASN A 320 -11.18 8.29 -5.90
CA ASN A 320 -10.16 8.21 -6.93
C ASN A 320 -8.93 7.42 -6.45
N MET A 321 -8.30 6.70 -7.40
CA MET A 321 -7.06 5.96 -7.17
C MET A 321 -5.85 6.91 -7.23
N ILE A 322 -5.66 7.71 -6.17
CA ILE A 322 -4.66 8.78 -6.09
C ILE A 322 -3.60 8.57 -5.00
N ILE A 323 -3.57 7.41 -4.35
CA ILE A 323 -2.54 6.99 -3.40
C ILE A 323 -1.55 6.05 -4.11
N ALA A 324 -0.31 6.48 -4.32
CA ALA A 324 0.71 5.62 -4.90
C ALA A 324 1.39 4.76 -3.81
N VAL A 325 1.60 3.47 -4.05
CA VAL A 325 2.43 2.60 -3.19
C VAL A 325 3.25 1.65 -4.06
N ALA A 326 4.34 1.11 -3.52
CA ALA A 326 5.19 0.15 -4.24
C ALA A 326 5.47 -1.08 -3.37
N PRO A 327 4.55 -2.07 -3.34
CA PRO A 327 4.76 -3.30 -2.56
C PRO A 327 5.86 -4.21 -3.14
N GLY A 328 6.50 -3.82 -4.25
CA GLY A 328 7.56 -4.54 -4.95
C GLY A 328 8.20 -3.67 -6.05
N GLU A 329 8.43 -4.24 -7.24
CA GLU A 329 9.12 -3.55 -8.34
C GLU A 329 8.23 -2.60 -9.17
N SER A 330 6.93 -2.51 -8.88
CA SER A 330 5.99 -1.67 -9.61
C SER A 330 5.16 -0.78 -8.68
N VAL A 331 4.91 0.45 -9.11
CA VAL A 331 3.99 1.37 -8.44
C VAL A 331 2.53 1.01 -8.78
N ILE A 332 1.71 0.90 -7.74
CA ILE A 332 0.27 0.73 -7.84
C ILE A 332 -0.44 1.95 -7.26
N TRP A 333 -1.62 2.25 -7.80
CA TRP A 333 -2.44 3.39 -7.40
C TRP A 333 -3.72 2.89 -6.73
N LEU A 334 -3.99 3.40 -5.54
CA LEU A 334 -5.05 2.94 -4.65
C LEU A 334 -5.91 4.13 -4.20
N ASN A 335 -7.13 3.83 -3.76
CA ASN A 335 -7.96 4.76 -3.00
C ASN A 335 -7.71 4.55 -1.49
N SER A 336 -8.35 5.36 -0.65
CA SER A 336 -8.21 5.28 0.80
C SER A 336 -8.80 4.00 1.42
N SER A 337 -9.84 3.41 0.81
CA SER A 337 -10.45 2.16 1.29
C SER A 337 -9.59 0.92 1.04
N ASP A 338 -8.72 0.96 0.03
CA ASP A 338 -7.81 -0.15 -0.32
C ASP A 338 -6.49 -0.08 0.45
N CYS A 339 -6.31 0.92 1.31
CA CYS A 339 -5.10 1.18 2.08
C CYS A 339 -5.29 0.90 3.57
N THR A 340 -4.21 0.53 4.25
CA THR A 340 -4.20 0.42 5.72
C THR A 340 -2.95 1.07 6.28
N TRP A 341 -3.03 1.62 7.48
CA TRP A 341 -1.85 2.00 8.26
C TRP A 341 -1.46 0.84 9.18
N ALA A 342 -0.59 -0.05 8.72
CA ALA A 342 -0.24 -1.33 9.34
C ALA A 342 1.29 -1.53 9.54
N PRO A 343 1.95 -0.66 10.33
CA PRO A 343 3.40 -0.73 10.54
C PRO A 343 3.88 -2.08 11.05
N LYS A 344 5.00 -2.53 10.48
CA LYS A 344 5.68 -3.81 10.78
C LYS A 344 4.84 -5.07 10.48
N LEU A 345 3.78 -4.94 9.67
CA LEU A 345 3.04 -6.08 9.15
C LEU A 345 3.54 -6.38 7.73
N ASP A 346 4.26 -7.48 7.57
CA ASP A 346 4.83 -7.89 6.29
C ASP A 346 3.85 -8.82 5.55
N SER A 347 2.80 -8.23 5.00
CA SER A 347 1.84 -8.92 4.14
C SER A 347 1.79 -8.28 2.75
N PRO A 348 1.90 -9.06 1.66
CA PRO A 348 1.63 -8.58 0.30
C PRO A 348 0.17 -8.17 0.10
N GLU A 349 -0.74 -8.72 0.90
CA GLU A 349 -2.18 -8.46 0.81
C GLU A 349 -2.57 -7.15 1.51
N VAL A 350 -1.70 -6.62 2.37
CA VAL A 350 -1.93 -5.37 3.11
C VAL A 350 -1.15 -4.24 2.46
N ASN A 351 -1.87 -3.31 1.83
CA ASN A 351 -1.28 -2.08 1.29
C ASN A 351 -0.94 -1.11 2.43
N ASP A 352 0.19 -1.36 3.10
CA ASP A 352 0.64 -0.56 4.24
C ASP A 352 1.29 0.77 3.81
N LEU A 353 0.62 1.88 4.13
CA LEU A 353 1.14 3.22 3.88
C LEU A 353 2.31 3.62 4.77
N SER A 354 2.47 2.97 5.93
CA SER A 354 3.51 3.35 6.89
C SER A 354 4.93 3.07 6.39
N LYS A 355 5.07 2.12 5.45
CA LYS A 355 6.33 1.80 4.76
C LYS A 355 6.77 2.89 3.79
N HIS A 356 5.82 3.52 3.11
CA HIS A 356 6.08 4.49 2.05
C HIS A 356 6.06 5.93 2.55
N TYR A 357 5.17 6.25 3.50
CA TYR A 357 4.90 7.62 3.95
C TYR A 357 4.90 7.76 5.48
N PRO A 358 5.99 7.37 6.18
CA PRO A 358 6.02 7.33 7.65
C PRO A 358 5.71 8.68 8.32
N GLU A 359 6.13 9.79 7.70
CA GLU A 359 5.95 11.14 8.23
C GLU A 359 4.52 11.68 8.07
N LEU A 360 3.72 11.06 7.21
CA LEU A 360 2.35 11.48 6.88
C LEU A 360 1.28 10.72 7.66
N LYS A 361 1.65 10.08 8.77
CA LYS A 361 0.73 9.32 9.63
C LYS A 361 -0.56 10.05 9.97
N ASP A 362 -0.44 11.30 10.42
CA ASP A 362 -1.59 12.10 10.85
C ASP A 362 -2.46 12.54 9.67
N PHE A 363 -1.85 12.73 8.49
CA PHE A 363 -2.58 13.00 7.26
C PHE A 363 -3.44 11.78 6.85
N PHE A 364 -2.83 10.60 6.75
CA PHE A 364 -3.55 9.40 6.31
C PHE A 364 -4.56 8.89 7.37
N THR A 365 -4.17 8.80 8.64
CA THR A 365 -5.02 8.20 9.66
C THR A 365 -6.05 9.16 10.25
N LYS A 366 -5.65 10.39 10.63
CA LYS A 366 -6.55 11.33 11.33
C LYS A 366 -7.36 12.18 10.36
N PHE A 367 -6.75 12.63 9.26
CA PHE A 367 -7.42 13.51 8.30
C PHE A 367 -8.20 12.75 7.23
N LEU A 368 -7.60 11.74 6.60
CA LEU A 368 -8.29 10.90 5.61
C LEU A 368 -9.10 9.76 6.22
N GLY A 369 -8.83 9.37 7.48
CA GLY A 369 -9.59 8.33 8.17
C GLY A 369 -9.22 6.91 7.77
N ILE A 370 -8.01 6.69 7.24
CA ILE A 370 -7.54 5.35 6.85
C ILE A 370 -7.44 4.45 8.09
N GLN A 371 -7.92 3.21 7.94
CA GLN A 371 -7.95 2.23 9.01
C GLN A 371 -6.54 1.97 9.55
N LYS A 372 -6.42 1.94 10.87
CA LYS A 372 -5.17 1.67 11.56
C LYS A 372 -5.16 0.24 12.08
N ASN A 373 -4.07 -0.46 11.82
CA ASN A 373 -3.81 -1.79 12.33
C ASN A 373 -2.48 -1.79 13.09
N ASP A 374 -2.51 -2.23 14.34
CA ASP A 374 -1.34 -2.29 15.22
C ASP A 374 -0.83 -3.71 15.45
N ALA A 375 -1.39 -4.74 14.79
CA ALA A 375 -1.01 -6.13 14.97
C ALA A 375 0.51 -6.36 14.79
N GLY A 376 1.11 -5.79 13.73
CA GLY A 376 2.55 -5.87 13.48
C GLY A 376 3.39 -5.20 14.57
N LEU A 377 2.97 -4.03 15.08
CA LEU A 377 3.66 -3.35 16.18
C LEU A 377 3.55 -4.10 17.51
N VAL A 378 2.37 -4.63 17.82
CA VAL A 378 2.12 -5.41 19.04
C VAL A 378 2.96 -6.69 19.01
N PHE A 379 2.98 -7.38 17.86
CA PHE A 379 3.80 -8.57 17.66
C PHE A 379 5.31 -8.28 17.76
N ASP A 380 5.79 -7.23 17.10
CA ASP A 380 7.20 -6.84 17.19
C ASP A 380 7.59 -6.40 18.61
N SER A 381 6.69 -5.71 19.32
CA SER A 381 6.91 -5.35 20.74
C SER A 381 7.01 -6.60 21.61
N LEU A 382 6.22 -7.64 21.34
CA LEU A 382 6.26 -8.91 22.07
C LEU A 382 7.58 -9.63 21.82
N VAL A 383 7.98 -9.78 20.55
CA VAL A 383 9.22 -10.45 20.17
C VAL A 383 10.46 -9.78 20.78
N ASN A 384 10.42 -8.45 20.93
CA ASN A 384 11.49 -7.67 21.54
C ASN A 384 11.32 -7.44 23.05
N VAL A 385 10.32 -8.05 23.72
CA VAL A 385 9.99 -7.74 25.12
C VAL A 385 11.15 -8.02 26.10
N ALA A 386 12.01 -8.97 25.78
CA ALA A 386 13.18 -9.30 26.60
C ALA A 386 14.27 -8.21 26.61
N SER A 387 14.23 -7.26 25.67
CA SER A 387 15.13 -6.09 25.65
C SER A 387 14.79 -5.05 26.73
N LEU A 388 13.60 -5.14 27.33
CA LEU A 388 13.21 -4.30 28.46
C LEU A 388 14.02 -4.68 29.71
N SER A 389 14.26 -3.69 30.57
CA SER A 389 14.93 -3.89 31.86
C SER A 389 14.23 -5.00 32.66
N PRO A 390 14.98 -5.95 33.25
CA PRO A 390 14.40 -7.02 34.06
C PRO A 390 13.58 -6.50 35.25
N GLY A 391 12.40 -7.09 35.49
CA GLY A 391 11.52 -6.79 36.63
C GLY A 391 10.04 -7.03 36.32
N ASN A 392 9.18 -6.87 37.33
CA ASN A 392 7.74 -7.15 37.25
C ASN A 392 7.05 -6.46 36.06
N THR A 393 7.46 -5.22 35.73
CA THR A 393 6.90 -4.47 34.61
C THR A 393 7.15 -5.13 33.25
N ARG A 394 8.30 -5.76 33.05
CA ARG A 394 8.64 -6.49 31.82
C ARG A 394 7.78 -7.74 31.68
N ASP A 395 7.66 -8.51 32.76
CA ASP A 395 6.93 -9.77 32.74
C ASP A 395 5.43 -9.53 32.60
N ASP A 396 4.88 -8.49 33.26
CA ASP A 396 3.50 -8.02 33.07
C ASP A 396 3.25 -7.55 31.63
N THR A 397 4.22 -6.86 31.02
CA THR A 397 4.15 -6.43 29.61
C THR A 397 4.12 -7.65 28.68
N ALA A 398 4.98 -8.65 28.91
CA ALA A 398 4.97 -9.89 28.13
C ALA A 398 3.63 -10.62 28.25
N ARG A 399 3.06 -10.73 29.47
CA ARG A 399 1.74 -11.33 29.69
C ARG A 399 0.64 -10.61 28.91
N GLY A 400 0.61 -9.28 28.98
CA GLY A 400 -0.37 -8.46 28.26
C GLY A 400 -0.24 -8.56 26.74
N LEU A 401 0.99 -8.55 26.23
CA LEU A 401 1.27 -8.67 24.80
C LEU A 401 0.94 -10.06 24.24
N LEU A 402 1.20 -11.15 24.99
CA LEU A 402 0.79 -12.51 24.58
C LEU A 402 -0.72 -12.60 24.39
N VAL A 403 -1.50 -12.04 25.33
CA VAL A 403 -2.97 -11.99 25.23
C VAL A 403 -3.41 -11.13 24.03
N ALA A 404 -2.81 -9.96 23.85
CA ALA A 404 -3.12 -9.07 22.74
C ALA A 404 -2.83 -9.72 21.37
N VAL A 405 -1.69 -10.39 21.22
CA VAL A 405 -1.35 -11.13 20.00
C VAL A 405 -2.33 -12.29 19.79
N SER A 406 -2.68 -13.06 20.83
CA SER A 406 -3.66 -14.15 20.75
C SER A 406 -5.00 -13.71 20.17
N GLN A 407 -5.48 -12.52 20.53
CA GLN A 407 -6.72 -11.95 19.97
C GLN A 407 -6.60 -11.56 18.50
N LYS A 408 -5.38 -11.30 18.00
CA LYS A 408 -5.10 -10.94 16.60
C LYS A 408 -4.78 -12.15 15.72
N ILE A 409 -4.43 -13.30 16.29
CA ILE A 409 -4.08 -14.51 15.54
C ILE A 409 -5.16 -14.96 14.54
N PRO A 410 -6.47 -14.97 14.86
CA PRO A 410 -7.48 -15.44 13.90
C PRO A 410 -7.50 -14.65 12.58
N GLU A 411 -7.15 -13.37 12.63
CA GLU A 411 -7.16 -12.47 11.47
C GLU A 411 -5.77 -12.38 10.82
N TYR A 412 -4.70 -12.31 11.63
CA TYR A 412 -3.35 -11.98 11.14
C TYR A 412 -2.33 -13.11 11.29
N GLY A 413 -2.70 -14.26 11.84
CA GLY A 413 -1.75 -15.35 12.12
C GLY A 413 -1.00 -15.89 10.90
N HIS A 414 -1.54 -15.72 9.69
CA HIS A 414 -0.93 -16.14 8.43
C HIS A 414 0.23 -15.23 7.97
N VAL A 415 0.32 -14.00 8.47
CA VAL A 415 1.36 -13.00 8.11
C VAL A 415 2.36 -12.74 9.24
N LEU A 416 2.15 -13.31 10.41
CA LEU A 416 3.07 -13.18 11.54
C LEU A 416 4.17 -14.25 11.45
N ASP A 417 5.40 -13.87 11.78
CA ASP A 417 6.58 -14.74 11.72
C ASP A 417 6.59 -15.73 12.92
N LYS A 418 5.99 -16.90 12.70
CA LYS A 418 5.88 -17.97 13.71
C LYS A 418 7.25 -18.45 14.19
N GLU A 419 8.22 -18.60 13.29
CA GLU A 419 9.56 -19.07 13.60
C GLU A 419 10.31 -18.08 14.50
N LYS A 420 10.22 -16.78 14.20
CA LYS A 420 10.78 -15.72 15.05
C LYS A 420 10.10 -15.71 16.42
N PHE A 421 8.79 -15.83 16.47
CA PHE A 421 8.05 -15.92 17.73
C PHE A 421 8.54 -17.08 18.62
N LEU A 422 8.65 -18.30 18.06
CA LEU A 422 9.07 -19.50 18.79
C LEU A 422 10.51 -19.42 19.32
N ARG A 423 11.42 -18.74 18.60
CA ARG A 423 12.81 -18.54 19.00
C ARG A 423 13.01 -17.41 20.01
N SER A 424 12.03 -16.53 20.14
CA SER A 424 12.14 -15.34 20.98
C SER A 424 11.77 -15.63 22.43
N PRO A 425 12.49 -15.04 23.41
CA PRO A 425 12.18 -15.20 24.83
C PRO A 425 10.93 -14.39 25.23
N VAL A 426 9.76 -14.93 24.93
CA VAL A 426 8.46 -14.26 25.07
C VAL A 426 7.55 -14.92 26.11
N PHE A 427 7.83 -16.15 26.51
CA PHE A 427 6.99 -16.92 27.43
C PHE A 427 7.43 -16.71 28.88
N PRO A 428 6.60 -16.12 29.75
CA PRO A 428 6.89 -16.06 31.18
C PRO A 428 6.73 -17.46 31.77
N VAL A 429 7.81 -18.02 32.33
CA VAL A 429 7.86 -19.35 32.91
C VAL A 429 8.19 -19.22 34.40
N LEU A 430 7.27 -19.67 35.25
CA LEU A 430 7.46 -19.83 36.68
C LEU A 430 8.29 -21.09 36.93
N THR A 431 9.46 -20.91 37.52
CA THR A 431 10.38 -21.99 37.89
C THR A 431 9.99 -22.62 39.23
N PRO A 432 10.46 -23.84 39.54
CA PRO A 432 10.27 -24.47 40.85
C PRO A 432 10.78 -23.62 42.02
N ASP A 433 11.80 -22.79 41.80
CA ASP A 433 12.39 -21.90 42.81
C ASP A 433 11.51 -20.66 43.12
N GLY A 434 10.47 -20.43 42.32
CA GLY A 434 9.54 -19.30 42.46
C GLY A 434 9.88 -18.08 41.61
N ASP A 435 10.98 -18.13 40.84
CA ASP A 435 11.38 -17.06 39.92
C ASP A 435 10.64 -17.17 38.58
N VAL A 436 10.35 -16.01 37.95
CA VAL A 436 9.77 -15.93 36.61
C VAL A 436 10.87 -15.59 35.60
N LEU A 437 11.01 -16.44 34.58
CA LEU A 437 11.97 -16.26 33.49
C LEU A 437 11.22 -16.08 32.16
N LEU A 438 11.68 -15.16 31.32
CA LEU A 438 11.22 -15.07 29.94
C LEU A 438 12.01 -16.05 29.07
N CYS A 439 11.31 -17.04 28.53
CA CYS A 439 11.89 -18.17 27.83
C CYS A 439 11.38 -18.25 26.40
N ALA A 440 12.19 -18.84 25.53
CA ALA A 440 11.77 -19.23 24.17
C ALA A 440 11.06 -20.59 24.20
N ALA A 441 10.34 -20.93 23.13
CA ALA A 441 9.67 -22.23 23.02
C ALA A 441 10.64 -23.43 22.99
N THR A 442 11.92 -23.18 22.71
CA THR A 442 12.99 -24.18 22.78
C THR A 442 13.27 -24.66 24.19
N MET A 443 12.93 -23.87 25.21
CA MET A 443 13.01 -24.31 26.60
C MET A 443 11.83 -25.24 26.92
N GLU A 444 12.08 -26.25 27.74
CA GLU A 444 11.02 -27.12 28.21
C GLU A 444 10.24 -26.48 29.37
N PHE A 445 8.92 -26.36 29.17
CA PHE A 445 7.94 -25.92 30.17
C PHE A 445 6.59 -26.56 29.86
N SER A 446 5.71 -26.57 30.87
CA SER A 446 4.35 -27.11 30.77
C SER A 446 3.31 -26.00 30.89
N ILE A 447 2.15 -26.21 30.27
CA ILE A 447 1.05 -25.24 30.24
C ILE A 447 -0.06 -25.76 31.15
N SER A 448 -0.42 -24.97 32.16
CA SER A 448 -1.44 -25.36 33.14
C SER A 448 -2.84 -24.99 32.66
N ASP A 449 -3.49 -25.89 31.92
CA ASP A 449 -4.84 -25.73 31.39
C ASP A 449 -5.95 -26.06 32.40
N ARG A 450 -5.63 -26.76 33.49
CA ARG A 450 -6.56 -27.09 34.58
C ARG A 450 -6.05 -26.61 35.92
N LYS A 451 -6.95 -26.09 36.75
CA LYS A 451 -6.60 -25.53 38.06
C LYS A 451 -5.98 -26.57 39.00
N TYR A 452 -6.60 -27.74 39.16
CA TYR A 452 -6.06 -28.78 40.06
C TYR A 452 -4.68 -29.28 39.62
N LEU A 453 -4.40 -29.34 38.31
CA LEU A 453 -3.08 -29.69 37.78
C LEU A 453 -2.05 -28.58 38.09
N LYS A 454 -2.44 -27.31 37.91
CA LYS A 454 -1.59 -26.18 38.32
C LYS A 454 -1.22 -26.28 39.79
N ASP A 455 -2.21 -26.45 40.66
CA ASP A 455 -2.04 -26.46 42.11
C ASP A 455 -1.18 -27.66 42.57
N ALA A 456 -1.29 -28.82 41.90
CA ALA A 456 -0.50 -30.01 42.23
C ALA A 456 0.99 -29.92 41.84
N PHE A 457 1.29 -29.23 40.74
CA PHE A 457 2.65 -29.16 40.15
C PHE A 457 3.38 -27.83 40.34
N ILE A 458 2.74 -26.81 40.92
CA ILE A 458 3.40 -25.54 41.27
C ILE A 458 4.58 -25.81 42.24
N GLY A 459 5.70 -25.13 42.01
CA GLY A 459 6.95 -25.36 42.76
C GLY A 459 7.68 -26.68 42.45
N LYS A 460 7.20 -27.45 41.45
CA LYS A 460 7.81 -28.75 41.05
C LYS A 460 8.18 -28.81 39.56
N LEU A 461 7.48 -28.05 38.72
CA LEU A 461 7.70 -27.96 37.28
C LEU A 461 7.94 -26.52 36.84
N ASN A 462 8.60 -26.36 35.69
CA ASN A 462 8.57 -25.12 34.93
C ASN A 462 7.17 -24.96 34.32
N LEU A 463 6.40 -23.99 34.80
CA LEU A 463 5.04 -23.75 34.35
C LEU A 463 4.96 -22.42 33.62
N LEU A 464 4.24 -22.37 32.51
CA LEU A 464 3.86 -21.09 31.90
C LEU A 464 3.06 -20.29 32.93
N ASP A 465 3.52 -19.08 33.25
CA ASP A 465 3.03 -18.27 34.37
C ASP A 465 1.72 -17.53 34.03
N PHE A 466 0.68 -18.33 33.82
CA PHE A 466 -0.70 -17.90 33.68
C PHE A 466 -1.60 -18.77 34.54
N ASP A 467 -2.73 -18.21 34.95
CA ASP A 467 -3.83 -19.00 35.48
C ASP A 467 -4.62 -19.66 34.32
N PRO A 468 -5.37 -20.75 34.58
CA PRO A 468 -6.09 -21.48 33.53
C PRO A 468 -7.07 -20.63 32.71
N LYS A 469 -7.65 -19.57 33.29
CA LYS A 469 -8.56 -18.67 32.55
C LYS A 469 -7.77 -17.86 31.53
N THR A 470 -6.59 -17.36 31.89
CA THR A 470 -5.74 -16.65 30.92
C THR A 470 -5.15 -17.61 29.88
N VAL A 471 -4.81 -18.85 30.26
CA VAL A 471 -4.42 -19.89 29.28
C VAL A 471 -5.50 -20.09 28.22
N TRP A 472 -6.79 -20.10 28.60
CA TRP A 472 -7.90 -20.14 27.64
C TRP A 472 -7.92 -18.92 26.69
N MET A 473 -7.57 -17.72 27.17
CA MET A 473 -7.46 -16.53 26.31
C MET A 473 -6.27 -16.62 25.33
N LEU A 474 -5.28 -17.47 25.62
CA LEU A 474 -4.12 -17.72 24.78
C LEU A 474 -4.34 -18.86 23.77
N ASP A 475 -5.50 -19.52 23.76
CA ASP A 475 -5.72 -20.73 22.97
C ASP A 475 -5.39 -20.57 21.49
N ASN A 476 -5.90 -19.49 20.85
CA ASN A 476 -5.58 -19.18 19.46
C ASN A 476 -4.06 -19.12 19.21
N LEU A 477 -3.32 -18.47 20.11
CA LEU A 477 -1.86 -18.35 20.03
C LEU A 477 -1.16 -19.67 20.29
N LEU A 478 -1.59 -20.44 21.29
CA LEU A 478 -0.96 -21.72 21.67
C LEU A 478 -1.15 -22.77 20.58
N VAL A 479 -2.34 -22.84 19.98
CA VAL A 479 -2.65 -23.70 18.83
C VAL A 479 -1.87 -23.24 17.60
N TRP A 480 -1.90 -21.94 17.27
CA TRP A 480 -1.11 -21.38 16.15
C TRP A 480 0.38 -21.66 16.30
N ALA A 481 0.92 -21.57 17.52
CA ALA A 481 2.32 -21.86 17.84
C ALA A 481 2.64 -23.37 17.85
N GLY A 482 1.64 -24.26 17.88
CA GLY A 482 1.84 -25.71 17.98
C GLY A 482 2.32 -26.18 19.36
N LEU A 483 1.89 -25.50 20.43
CA LEU A 483 2.32 -25.77 21.81
C LEU A 483 1.31 -26.59 22.63
N GLU A 484 0.25 -27.08 21.99
CA GLU A 484 -0.84 -27.83 22.62
C GLU A 484 -0.39 -29.15 23.29
N GLU A 485 0.65 -29.80 22.78
CA GLU A 485 1.26 -31.00 23.41
C GLU A 485 1.94 -30.69 24.76
N ARG A 486 2.02 -29.42 25.15
CA ARG A 486 2.58 -28.99 26.44
C ARG A 486 1.53 -28.80 27.52
N TYR A 487 0.25 -28.96 27.22
CA TYR A 487 -0.81 -28.92 28.23
C TYR A 487 -0.62 -30.03 29.26
N LEU A 488 -0.73 -29.69 30.55
CA LEU A 488 -0.63 -30.67 31.63
C LEU A 488 -1.70 -31.75 31.50
N SER A 489 -2.90 -31.44 31.00
CA SER A 489 -3.93 -32.46 30.76
C SER A 489 -3.56 -33.51 29.71
N ARG A 490 -2.57 -33.26 28.84
CA ARG A 490 -2.03 -34.22 27.87
C ARG A 490 -0.78 -34.95 28.37
N LYS A 491 0.01 -34.31 29.24
CA LYS A 491 1.30 -34.85 29.75
C LYS A 491 1.21 -35.58 31.09
N VAL A 492 0.14 -35.36 31.85
CA VAL A 492 -0.02 -35.95 33.18
C VAL A 492 -0.86 -37.22 33.06
N GLU A 493 -0.28 -38.32 33.49
CA GLU A 493 -0.99 -39.57 33.70
C GLU A 493 -1.45 -39.67 35.15
N GLU A 494 -2.63 -40.21 35.37
CA GLU A 494 -3.10 -40.52 36.71
C GLU A 494 -2.89 -42.02 36.99
N MET A 495 -2.18 -42.30 38.08
CA MET A 495 -1.94 -43.64 38.58
C MET A 495 -2.82 -43.90 39.81
N GLY A 496 -3.54 -45.02 39.75
CA GLY A 496 -4.28 -45.57 40.87
C GLY A 496 -3.38 -46.03 42.02
N PRO A 497 -3.98 -46.62 43.05
CA PRO A 497 -3.27 -47.01 44.26
C PRO A 497 -2.28 -48.16 44.01
N ALA A 498 -1.16 -48.15 44.72
CA ALA A 498 -0.10 -49.17 44.58
C ALA A 498 -0.43 -50.52 45.27
N SER A 499 -1.44 -50.56 46.13
CA SER A 499 -1.95 -51.75 46.83
C SER A 499 -3.47 -51.78 46.70
N ASP A 500 -4.12 -52.90 46.97
CA ASP A 500 -5.59 -53.03 47.04
C ASP A 500 -6.12 -53.10 48.47
N ASP A 501 -5.26 -52.90 49.46
CA ASP A 501 -5.59 -52.98 50.88
C ASP A 501 -6.21 -51.68 51.41
N PHE A 502 -7.44 -51.37 51.01
CA PHE A 502 -8.19 -50.22 51.53
C PHE A 502 -9.59 -50.58 52.03
N LYS A 503 -10.13 -49.74 52.90
CA LYS A 503 -11.53 -49.82 53.33
C LYS A 503 -12.41 -49.23 52.24
N SER A 504 -13.40 -50.00 51.79
CA SER A 504 -14.34 -49.57 50.76
C SER A 504 -15.78 -49.94 51.07
N ILE A 505 -16.72 -49.16 50.53
CA ILE A 505 -18.16 -49.41 50.55
C ILE A 505 -18.62 -49.65 49.11
N GLU A 506 -19.31 -50.75 48.85
CA GLU A 506 -19.87 -51.03 47.53
C GLU A 506 -21.15 -50.21 47.28
N LEU A 507 -21.19 -49.52 46.15
CA LEU A 507 -22.39 -48.89 45.60
C LEU A 507 -23.04 -49.82 44.58
N SER A 508 -24.12 -50.45 45.00
CA SER A 508 -24.85 -51.38 44.14
C SER A 508 -25.62 -50.65 43.04
N GLY A 509 -25.57 -51.19 41.81
CA GLY A 509 -26.46 -50.78 40.73
C GLY A 509 -26.00 -49.57 39.92
N GLU A 510 -24.89 -48.91 40.24
CA GLU A 510 -24.44 -47.69 39.53
C GLU A 510 -24.12 -47.93 38.04
N ILE A 511 -23.38 -49.01 37.75
CA ILE A 511 -23.04 -49.44 36.38
C ILE A 511 -23.98 -50.57 35.93
N SER A 512 -24.20 -51.56 36.79
CA SER A 512 -24.96 -52.76 36.44
C SER A 512 -26.41 -52.51 36.04
N SER A 513 -27.08 -51.51 36.62
CA SER A 513 -28.45 -51.14 36.19
C SER A 513 -28.51 -50.56 34.77
N LYS A 514 -27.36 -50.16 34.20
CA LYS A 514 -27.23 -49.45 32.92
C LYS A 514 -26.43 -50.26 31.88
N ALA A 515 -26.11 -51.52 32.19
CA ALA A 515 -25.22 -52.39 31.41
C ALA A 515 -25.67 -52.54 29.94
N SER A 516 -26.96 -52.80 29.71
CA SER A 516 -27.50 -52.96 28.35
C SER A 516 -27.42 -51.66 27.52
N GLN A 517 -27.51 -50.49 28.15
CA GLN A 517 -27.40 -49.20 27.46
C GLN A 517 -25.94 -48.81 27.20
N LEU A 518 -25.03 -49.15 28.12
CA LEU A 518 -23.58 -49.02 27.90
C LEU A 518 -23.11 -49.95 26.77
N LEU A 519 -23.63 -51.18 26.70
CA LEU A 519 -23.38 -52.09 25.58
C LEU A 519 -23.84 -51.49 24.24
N ARG A 520 -25.01 -50.85 24.19
CA ARG A 520 -25.49 -50.15 22.98
C ARG A 520 -24.51 -49.09 22.49
N ILE A 521 -23.93 -48.31 23.41
CA ILE A 521 -22.88 -47.32 23.08
C ILE A 521 -21.65 -48.03 22.53
N ALA A 522 -21.14 -49.06 23.21
CA ALA A 522 -19.96 -49.80 22.78
C ALA A 522 -20.11 -50.40 21.37
N VAL A 523 -21.27 -51.00 21.06
CA VAL A 523 -21.56 -51.55 19.73
C VAL A 523 -21.64 -50.45 18.67
N HIS A 524 -22.30 -49.33 18.97
CA HIS A 524 -22.44 -48.20 18.03
C HIS A 524 -21.08 -47.63 17.62
N PHE A 525 -20.18 -47.45 18.59
CA PHE A 525 -18.82 -46.95 18.35
C PHE A 525 -17.83 -48.07 17.93
N ARG A 526 -18.32 -49.28 17.64
CA ARG A 526 -17.51 -50.42 17.16
C ARG A 526 -16.36 -50.80 18.10
N SER A 527 -16.66 -50.85 19.39
CA SER A 527 -15.71 -51.31 20.42
C SER A 527 -15.06 -52.66 20.04
N PRO A 528 -13.74 -52.83 20.21
CA PRO A 528 -13.05 -54.11 20.03
C PRO A 528 -13.65 -55.23 20.90
N ARG A 529 -14.15 -54.88 22.09
CA ARG A 529 -14.83 -55.79 23.02
C ARG A 529 -16.22 -56.24 22.53
N THR A 530 -16.66 -55.78 21.35
CA THR A 530 -17.91 -56.19 20.67
C THR A 530 -17.67 -56.79 19.27
N SER A 531 -16.41 -57.13 18.95
CA SER A 531 -15.98 -57.62 17.64
C SER A 531 -16.69 -58.89 17.14
N ASN A 532 -17.20 -59.71 18.06
CA ASN A 532 -17.94 -60.92 17.74
C ASN A 532 -19.05 -61.17 18.79
N PRO A 533 -20.06 -62.01 18.49
CA PRO A 533 -21.17 -62.26 19.41
C PRO A 533 -20.76 -62.73 20.80
N LYS A 534 -19.70 -63.53 20.92
CA LYS A 534 -19.18 -64.01 22.21
C LYS A 534 -18.57 -62.87 23.02
N ALA A 535 -17.79 -61.99 22.39
CA ALA A 535 -17.23 -60.80 23.02
C ALA A 535 -18.34 -59.83 23.47
N THR A 536 -19.35 -59.61 22.64
CA THR A 536 -20.52 -58.77 22.98
C THR A 536 -21.28 -59.31 24.19
N SER A 537 -21.54 -60.63 24.25
CA SER A 537 -22.17 -61.25 25.42
C SER A 537 -21.30 -61.17 26.67
N TRP A 538 -19.99 -61.36 26.54
CA TRP A 538 -19.04 -61.22 27.64
C TRP A 538 -19.04 -59.79 28.20
N LEU A 539 -19.00 -58.77 27.33
CA LEU A 539 -19.01 -57.37 27.75
C LEU A 539 -20.29 -57.03 28.51
N LEU A 540 -21.45 -57.53 28.05
CA LEU A 540 -22.71 -57.36 28.76
C LEU A 540 -22.67 -57.99 30.15
N GLU A 541 -22.22 -59.24 30.25
CA GLU A 541 -22.10 -59.96 31.52
C GLU A 541 -21.17 -59.23 32.50
N VAL A 542 -20.03 -58.72 32.00
CA VAL A 542 -19.07 -57.94 32.81
C VAL A 542 -19.69 -56.64 33.32
N LEU A 543 -20.44 -55.92 32.49
CA LEU A 543 -21.13 -54.69 32.88
C LEU A 543 -22.28 -54.96 33.87
N GLU A 544 -23.04 -56.05 33.70
CA GLU A 544 -24.13 -56.46 34.60
C GLU A 544 -23.63 -56.83 36.01
N HIS A 545 -22.38 -57.29 36.11
CA HIS A 545 -21.74 -57.64 37.39
C HIS A 545 -20.71 -56.60 37.85
N ALA A 546 -20.66 -55.43 37.21
CA ALA A 546 -19.71 -54.38 37.54
C ALA A 546 -19.96 -53.82 38.95
N GLN A 547 -18.88 -53.67 39.72
CA GLN A 547 -18.91 -53.18 41.10
C GLN A 547 -18.30 -51.79 41.17
N VAL A 548 -18.99 -50.85 41.78
CA VAL A 548 -18.44 -49.54 42.13
C VAL A 548 -18.16 -49.54 43.63
N ARG A 549 -16.94 -49.18 44.03
CA ARG A 549 -16.50 -49.17 45.43
C ARG A 549 -15.99 -47.79 45.79
N LEU A 550 -16.64 -47.16 46.77
CA LEU A 550 -16.18 -45.92 47.39
C LEU A 550 -15.09 -46.26 48.40
N VAL A 551 -13.92 -45.64 48.27
CA VAL A 551 -12.75 -45.91 49.10
C VAL A 551 -12.47 -44.70 49.98
N SER A 552 -12.33 -44.91 51.29
CA SER A 552 -11.94 -43.81 52.19
C SER A 552 -10.47 -43.46 51.99
N SER A 553 -10.16 -42.19 51.70
CA SER A 553 -8.79 -41.69 51.52
C SER A 553 -8.03 -42.44 50.42
N PHE A 554 -8.59 -42.42 49.20
CA PHE A 554 -8.02 -43.11 48.05
C PHE A 554 -6.67 -42.50 47.64
N PRO A 555 -5.54 -43.24 47.70
CA PRO A 555 -4.24 -42.70 47.35
C PRO A 555 -4.08 -42.71 45.83
N SER A 556 -4.35 -41.58 45.19
CA SER A 556 -4.09 -41.36 43.75
C SER A 556 -2.92 -40.42 43.55
N ARG A 557 -2.15 -40.69 42.50
CA ARG A 557 -0.94 -39.94 42.16
C ARG A 557 -1.02 -39.46 40.72
N LEU A 558 -0.61 -38.22 40.51
CA LEU A 558 -0.39 -37.65 39.19
C LEU A 558 1.08 -37.80 38.84
N ILE A 559 1.33 -38.33 37.65
CA ILE A 559 2.67 -38.61 37.13
C ILE A 559 2.89 -37.73 35.92
N TYR A 560 3.89 -36.87 36.01
CA TYR A 560 4.41 -36.13 34.87
C TYR A 560 5.70 -36.79 34.40
N ARG A 561 5.76 -37.18 33.12
CA ARG A 561 6.97 -37.71 32.49
C ARG A 561 7.54 -36.73 31.49
N SER A 562 8.83 -36.45 31.60
CA SER A 562 9.59 -35.67 30.64
C SER A 562 10.96 -36.31 30.44
N GLY A 563 11.21 -36.85 29.26
CA GLY A 563 12.41 -37.62 28.98
C GLY A 563 12.62 -38.74 29.99
N ASN A 564 13.70 -38.67 30.76
CA ASN A 564 14.03 -39.65 31.81
C ASN A 564 13.59 -39.21 33.22
N ALA A 565 12.99 -38.03 33.36
CA ALA A 565 12.54 -37.51 34.64
C ALA A 565 11.05 -37.84 34.86
N GLU A 566 10.74 -38.35 36.04
CA GLU A 566 9.38 -38.64 36.48
C GLU A 566 9.10 -37.84 37.76
N ILE A 567 8.08 -36.99 37.72
CA ILE A 567 7.61 -36.24 38.88
C ILE A 567 6.27 -36.80 39.31
N VAL A 568 6.21 -37.30 40.54
CA VAL A 568 5.02 -37.91 41.12
C VAL A 568 4.50 -36.99 42.21
N VAL A 569 3.22 -36.61 42.11
CA VAL A 569 2.54 -35.74 43.07
C VAL A 569 1.22 -36.35 43.50
N GLU A 570 0.73 -35.96 44.67
CA GLU A 570 -0.58 -36.37 45.15
C GLU A 570 -1.68 -35.78 44.25
N ASN A 571 -2.68 -36.61 43.91
CA ASN A 571 -3.83 -36.16 43.15
C ASN A 571 -4.88 -35.54 44.10
N THR A 572 -4.97 -34.21 44.08
CA THR A 572 -5.91 -33.46 44.92
C THR A 572 -7.37 -33.52 44.43
N LEU A 573 -7.63 -34.02 43.22
CA LEU A 573 -8.98 -34.19 42.68
C LEU A 573 -9.70 -35.43 43.26
N GLY A 574 -8.96 -36.30 43.95
CA GLY A 574 -9.40 -37.65 44.24
C GLY A 574 -9.09 -38.60 43.08
N GLY A 575 -9.03 -39.89 43.39
CA GLY A 575 -8.62 -40.90 42.43
C GLY A 575 -9.74 -41.78 41.92
N LEU A 576 -9.52 -42.31 40.72
CA LEU A 576 -10.37 -43.32 40.10
C LEU A 576 -9.51 -44.38 39.44
N ASP A 577 -9.84 -45.65 39.70
CA ASP A 577 -9.17 -46.80 39.12
C ASP A 577 -10.20 -47.83 38.62
N ILE A 578 -9.96 -48.35 37.41
CA ILE A 578 -10.81 -49.35 36.76
C ILE A 578 -9.98 -50.62 36.57
N LYS A 579 -10.40 -51.71 37.20
CA LYS A 579 -9.77 -53.03 37.09
C LYS A 579 -10.72 -54.02 36.42
N ASP A 580 -10.22 -54.84 35.50
CA ASP A 580 -10.99 -55.88 34.82
C ASP A 580 -10.46 -57.32 35.04
N THR A 581 -9.64 -57.52 36.08
CA THR A 581 -8.94 -58.79 36.33
C THR A 581 -9.83 -59.95 36.79
N VAL A 582 -10.87 -59.68 37.60
CA VAL A 582 -11.82 -60.68 38.14
C VAL A 582 -13.26 -60.16 37.98
N GLY A 583 -13.52 -59.51 36.85
CA GLY A 583 -14.71 -58.68 36.62
C GLY A 583 -14.40 -57.19 36.75
N LEU A 584 -15.34 -56.34 36.32
CA LEU A 584 -15.15 -54.89 36.29
C LEU A 584 -15.36 -54.30 37.69
N VAL A 585 -14.28 -53.85 38.31
CA VAL A 585 -14.30 -53.15 39.60
C VAL A 585 -13.81 -51.72 39.41
N ILE A 586 -14.64 -50.76 39.78
CA ILE A 586 -14.35 -49.33 39.72
C ILE A 586 -14.16 -48.84 41.16
N ASN A 587 -12.93 -48.56 41.55
CA ASN A 587 -12.61 -47.99 42.85
C ASN A 587 -12.50 -46.47 42.72
N VAL A 588 -13.22 -45.73 43.56
CA VAL A 588 -13.28 -44.27 43.48
C VAL A 588 -13.19 -43.66 44.86
N ASP A 589 -12.57 -42.49 44.95
CA ASP A 589 -12.56 -41.68 46.17
C ASP A 589 -13.98 -41.31 46.63
N ASP A 590 -14.32 -41.65 47.87
CA ASP A 590 -15.61 -41.39 48.50
C ASP A 590 -15.93 -39.88 48.55
N GLU A 591 -14.95 -39.07 48.98
CA GLU A 591 -15.15 -37.64 49.18
C GLU A 591 -15.44 -36.89 47.87
N ASN A 592 -14.96 -37.44 46.75
CA ASN A 592 -15.01 -36.81 45.43
C ASN A 592 -15.89 -37.58 44.41
N TRP A 593 -16.66 -38.59 44.86
CA TRP A 593 -17.45 -39.46 43.98
C TRP A 593 -18.32 -38.70 42.98
N GLU A 594 -19.15 -37.76 43.45
CA GLU A 594 -20.06 -37.01 42.59
C GLU A 594 -19.33 -36.19 41.52
N LEU A 595 -18.14 -35.66 41.86
CA LEU A 595 -17.29 -34.93 40.92
C LEU A 595 -16.68 -35.88 39.89
N LEU A 596 -16.08 -36.99 40.35
CA LEU A 596 -15.39 -37.96 39.50
C LEU A 596 -16.38 -38.69 38.58
N LYS A 597 -17.59 -38.99 39.06
CA LYS A 597 -18.71 -39.54 38.28
C LYS A 597 -19.10 -38.65 37.10
N GLN A 598 -19.02 -37.33 37.26
CA GLN A 598 -19.37 -36.39 36.20
C GLN A 598 -18.19 -36.09 35.25
N THR A 599 -16.96 -36.08 35.78
CA THR A 599 -15.79 -35.54 35.06
C THR A 599 -14.86 -36.60 34.50
N VAL A 600 -14.48 -37.61 35.29
CA VAL A 600 -13.41 -38.58 34.96
C VAL A 600 -13.98 -39.93 34.54
N LEU A 601 -14.92 -40.48 35.32
CA LEU A 601 -15.49 -41.81 35.11
C LEU A 601 -16.06 -42.03 33.70
N PRO A 602 -16.84 -41.09 33.10
CA PRO A 602 -17.46 -41.36 31.81
C PRO A 602 -16.45 -41.63 30.70
N ARG A 603 -15.35 -40.86 30.69
CA ARG A 603 -14.27 -41.03 29.72
C ARG A 603 -13.49 -42.30 29.99
N ARG A 604 -13.04 -42.53 31.23
CA ARG A 604 -12.26 -43.73 31.60
C ARG A 604 -13.04 -45.02 31.35
N LEU A 605 -14.34 -45.03 31.61
CA LEU A 605 -15.20 -46.18 31.35
C LEU A 605 -15.36 -46.43 29.85
N LEU A 606 -15.51 -45.37 29.04
CA LEU A 606 -15.54 -45.50 27.59
C LEU A 606 -14.18 -45.94 27.03
N GLU A 607 -13.08 -45.35 27.47
CA GLU A 607 -11.72 -45.77 27.13
C GLU A 607 -11.55 -47.26 27.40
N TRP A 608 -11.92 -47.75 28.59
CA TRP A 608 -11.88 -49.17 28.91
C TRP A 608 -12.73 -50.03 27.96
N MET A 609 -13.95 -49.58 27.62
CA MET A 609 -14.80 -50.28 26.64
C MET A 609 -14.17 -50.29 25.24
N MET A 610 -13.41 -49.26 24.88
CA MET A 610 -12.75 -49.12 23.57
C MET A 610 -11.34 -49.71 23.54
N THR A 611 -10.79 -50.16 24.68
CA THR A 611 -9.52 -50.88 24.74
C THR A 611 -9.68 -52.31 24.21
N ASP A 612 -8.87 -52.67 23.23
CA ASP A 612 -8.74 -54.03 22.76
C ASP A 612 -8.08 -54.90 23.85
N PRO A 613 -8.72 -56.00 24.28
CA PRO A 613 -8.26 -56.78 25.42
C PRO A 613 -6.97 -57.57 25.15
N ASP A 614 -6.61 -57.81 23.88
CA ASP A 614 -5.44 -58.62 23.50
C ASP A 614 -4.21 -57.74 23.27
N SER A 615 -4.37 -56.59 22.61
CA SER A 615 -3.29 -55.65 22.29
C SER A 615 -3.07 -54.58 23.36
N GLY A 616 -4.12 -54.23 24.13
CA GLY A 616 -4.10 -53.10 25.06
C GLY A 616 -4.22 -51.73 24.37
N ASP A 617 -4.40 -51.69 23.06
CA ASP A 617 -4.57 -50.47 22.29
C ASP A 617 -6.00 -49.93 22.48
N VAL A 618 -6.13 -48.62 22.67
CA VAL A 618 -7.42 -47.94 22.82
C VAL A 618 -7.88 -47.41 21.47
N GLU A 619 -9.00 -47.91 20.95
CA GLU A 619 -9.66 -47.38 19.76
C GLU A 619 -10.20 -45.95 20.00
N GLU A 620 -10.60 -45.25 18.94
CA GLU A 620 -11.03 -43.85 19.00
C GLU A 620 -12.14 -43.59 20.04
N VAL A 621 -11.85 -42.74 21.04
CA VAL A 621 -12.80 -42.30 22.07
C VAL A 621 -13.39 -40.95 21.69
N THR A 622 -14.61 -40.95 21.16
CA THR A 622 -15.29 -39.73 20.70
C THR A 622 -15.92 -38.94 21.85
N GLU A 623 -15.97 -37.60 21.73
CA GLU A 623 -16.66 -36.74 22.72
C GLU A 623 -18.16 -37.05 22.83
N LEU A 624 -18.80 -37.44 21.72
CA LEU A 624 -20.19 -37.87 21.72
C LEU A 624 -20.36 -39.12 22.60
N GLY A 625 -19.49 -40.11 22.44
CA GLY A 625 -19.46 -41.30 23.29
C GLY A 625 -19.30 -40.95 24.77
N VAL A 626 -18.33 -40.09 25.11
CA VAL A 626 -18.10 -39.65 26.50
C VAL A 626 -19.33 -38.93 27.06
N SER A 627 -19.98 -38.07 26.27
CA SER A 627 -21.19 -37.34 26.63
C SER A 627 -22.38 -38.29 26.89
N LEU A 628 -22.55 -39.32 26.07
CA LEU A 628 -23.60 -40.32 26.22
C LEU A 628 -23.39 -41.14 27.48
N VAL A 629 -22.17 -41.66 27.70
CA VAL A 629 -21.83 -42.38 28.94
C VAL A 629 -22.08 -41.49 30.16
N ARG A 630 -21.65 -40.22 30.12
CA ARG A 630 -21.91 -39.26 31.20
C ARG A 630 -23.41 -39.10 31.45
N SER A 631 -24.21 -38.94 30.40
CA SER A 631 -25.65 -38.74 30.49
C SER A 631 -26.35 -39.95 31.12
N ILE A 632 -25.95 -41.17 30.71
CA ILE A 632 -26.46 -42.44 31.25
C ILE A 632 -26.16 -42.57 32.74
N LEU A 633 -24.88 -42.39 33.12
CA LEU A 633 -24.43 -42.56 34.50
C LEU A 633 -25.13 -41.58 35.46
N ASN A 634 -25.54 -40.41 34.97
CA ASN A 634 -26.20 -39.36 35.77
C ASN A 634 -27.73 -39.43 35.75
N VAL A 635 -28.36 -40.41 35.06
CA VAL A 635 -29.80 -40.63 35.19
C VAL A 635 -30.11 -41.12 36.60
N SER A 636 -30.98 -40.37 37.29
CA SER A 636 -31.40 -40.66 38.66
C SER A 636 -31.95 -42.09 38.80
N PRO A 637 -31.64 -42.79 39.91
CA PRO A 637 -32.21 -44.09 40.19
C PRO A 637 -33.74 -44.10 40.04
N GLY A 638 -34.28 -45.09 39.35
CA GLY A 638 -35.72 -45.21 39.08
C GLY A 638 -36.23 -44.45 37.84
N ARG A 639 -35.35 -43.77 37.10
CA ARG A 639 -35.67 -43.13 35.80
C ARG A 639 -34.99 -43.80 34.61
N ASP A 640 -34.46 -45.01 34.77
CA ASP A 640 -33.68 -45.71 33.74
C ASP A 640 -34.48 -45.98 32.45
N HIS A 641 -35.81 -46.03 32.52
CA HIS A 641 -36.71 -46.14 31.36
C HIS A 641 -36.55 -45.00 30.33
N ILE A 642 -35.94 -43.87 30.70
CA ILE A 642 -35.69 -42.75 29.80
C ILE A 642 -34.42 -43.00 28.95
N ILE A 643 -33.47 -43.80 29.43
CA ILE A 643 -32.16 -43.97 28.79
C ILE A 643 -32.29 -44.51 27.35
N PRO A 644 -33.09 -45.55 27.05
CA PRO A 644 -33.26 -46.02 25.67
C PRO A 644 -33.77 -44.92 24.73
N ARG A 645 -34.71 -44.08 25.19
CA ARG A 645 -35.26 -42.97 24.40
C ARG A 645 -34.22 -41.87 24.15
N MET A 646 -33.31 -41.64 25.10
CA MET A 646 -32.18 -40.71 24.91
C MET A 646 -31.23 -41.23 23.84
N LEU A 647 -30.87 -42.52 23.91
CA LEU A 647 -30.02 -43.16 22.92
C LEU A 647 -30.66 -43.15 21.52
N ASP A 648 -31.96 -43.43 21.41
CA ASP A 648 -32.68 -43.38 20.13
C ASP A 648 -32.70 -41.96 19.53
N ALA A 649 -32.89 -40.93 20.37
CA ALA A 649 -32.89 -39.53 19.94
C ALA A 649 -31.51 -39.07 19.41
N GLU A 650 -30.44 -39.62 19.96
CA GLU A 650 -29.05 -39.39 19.53
C GLU A 650 -28.63 -40.32 18.37
N GLY A 651 -29.55 -41.13 17.82
CA GLY A 651 -29.27 -42.03 16.71
C GLY A 651 -28.43 -43.26 17.06
N ILE A 652 -28.32 -43.59 18.35
CA ILE A 652 -27.53 -44.73 18.83
C ILE A 652 -28.29 -46.03 18.56
N VAL A 653 -27.63 -46.89 17.79
CA VAL A 653 -28.22 -48.12 17.25
C VAL A 653 -28.71 -49.04 18.37
N ASP A 654 -29.90 -49.59 18.20
CA ASP A 654 -30.42 -50.64 19.06
C ASP A 654 -29.79 -51.99 18.71
N VAL A 655 -29.19 -52.66 19.70
CA VAL A 655 -28.42 -53.89 19.48
C VAL A 655 -29.32 -55.05 19.07
N GLU A 656 -30.55 -55.12 19.59
CA GLU A 656 -31.51 -56.17 19.20
C GLU A 656 -31.99 -55.95 17.77
N ALA A 657 -32.32 -54.71 17.42
CA ALA A 657 -32.70 -54.33 16.05
C ALA A 657 -31.55 -54.56 15.05
N LEU A 658 -30.30 -54.27 15.44
CA LEU A 658 -29.11 -54.51 14.63
C LEU A 658 -28.88 -56.01 14.39
N ASN A 659 -29.00 -56.84 15.44
CA ASN A 659 -28.87 -58.29 15.34
C ASN A 659 -30.02 -58.95 14.55
N ALA A 660 -31.19 -58.31 14.49
CA ALA A 660 -32.31 -58.69 13.65
C ALA A 660 -32.15 -58.25 12.19
N SER A 661 -31.22 -57.34 11.88
CA SER A 661 -30.98 -56.85 10.52
C SER A 661 -30.36 -57.94 9.64
N PRO A 662 -30.94 -58.22 8.45
CA PRO A 662 -30.40 -59.22 7.52
C PRO A 662 -29.05 -58.80 6.93
N TYR A 663 -28.72 -57.50 6.98
CA TYR A 663 -27.48 -56.94 6.43
C TYR A 663 -26.30 -56.98 7.41
N TRP A 664 -26.57 -57.09 8.72
CA TRP A 664 -25.53 -57.12 9.75
C TRP A 664 -24.87 -58.50 9.87
N ARG A 665 -25.66 -59.57 9.73
CA ARG A 665 -25.18 -60.97 9.82
C ARG A 665 -24.24 -61.37 8.69
N LEU A 666 -24.35 -60.76 7.50
CA LEU A 666 -23.48 -61.08 6.37
C LEU A 666 -22.02 -60.62 6.56
N ASN A 667 -21.76 -59.62 7.42
CA ASN A 667 -20.42 -59.10 7.68
C ASN A 667 -19.76 -59.72 8.93
N SER A 668 -20.46 -60.59 9.67
CA SER A 668 -20.00 -61.16 10.95
C SER A 668 -19.77 -62.68 10.90
N GLU A 669 -19.98 -63.34 9.75
CA GLU A 669 -19.50 -64.71 9.52
C GLU A 669 -18.03 -64.71 9.06
N PRO A 670 -17.17 -65.60 9.59
CA PRO A 670 -15.81 -65.74 9.10
C PRO A 670 -15.87 -66.17 7.64
N THR A 671 -15.12 -65.49 6.77
CA THR A 671 -14.85 -66.00 5.43
C THR A 671 -14.19 -67.37 5.59
N PRO A 672 -14.68 -68.45 4.96
CA PRO A 672 -14.02 -69.74 5.06
C PRO A 672 -12.60 -69.62 4.51
N GLU A 673 -11.63 -70.21 5.23
CA GLU A 673 -10.23 -70.25 4.80
C GLU A 673 -10.14 -70.68 3.34
N PRO A 674 -9.29 -70.03 2.51
CA PRO A 674 -9.14 -70.42 1.13
C PRO A 674 -8.55 -71.83 1.06
N THR A 675 -9.35 -72.77 0.54
CA THR A 675 -8.89 -74.10 0.11
C THR A 675 -7.63 -73.94 -0.75
N PRO A 676 -6.53 -74.67 -0.47
CA PRO A 676 -5.31 -74.50 -1.26
C PRO A 676 -5.58 -74.91 -2.71
N PRO A 677 -5.12 -74.12 -3.71
CA PRO A 677 -5.39 -74.44 -5.10
C PRO A 677 -4.64 -75.72 -5.50
N ALA A 678 -5.36 -76.58 -6.21
CA ALA A 678 -4.80 -77.76 -6.86
C ALA A 678 -3.64 -77.37 -7.77
N LYS A 679 -2.58 -78.18 -7.75
CA LYS A 679 -1.40 -78.06 -8.60
C LYS A 679 -1.80 -78.03 -10.08
N THR A 680 -1.47 -76.94 -10.76
CA THR A 680 -1.30 -76.91 -12.21
C THR A 680 0.16 -76.62 -12.51
N ILE A 681 0.74 -77.50 -13.32
CA ILE A 681 2.12 -77.52 -13.81
C ILE A 681 2.20 -76.61 -15.05
N ASP A 682 3.40 -76.08 -15.31
CA ASP A 682 3.85 -75.19 -16.41
C ASP A 682 3.48 -73.70 -16.21
N GLU A 683 4.38 -72.71 -16.17
CA GLU A 683 5.61 -72.45 -16.96
C GLU A 683 6.47 -71.34 -16.24
N PRO A 684 7.62 -70.83 -16.75
CA PRO A 684 8.90 -70.73 -16.02
C PRO A 684 9.29 -69.34 -15.45
N GLU A 685 10.22 -69.36 -14.47
CA GLU A 685 10.80 -68.21 -13.76
C GLU A 685 11.69 -67.28 -14.62
N PRO A 686 11.67 -65.95 -14.36
CA PRO A 686 12.76 -65.03 -14.62
C PRO A 686 13.59 -64.68 -13.35
N PRO A 687 14.84 -64.19 -13.50
CA PRO A 687 15.91 -64.41 -12.52
C PRO A 687 16.05 -63.35 -11.42
N LEU A 688 16.63 -63.82 -10.31
CA LEU A 688 16.98 -63.12 -9.07
C LEU A 688 18.06 -62.04 -9.23
N ILE A 689 17.89 -60.91 -8.52
CA ILE A 689 18.96 -59.95 -8.19
C ILE A 689 19.01 -59.81 -6.65
N PRO A 690 20.20 -59.76 -6.01
CA PRO A 690 20.38 -60.12 -4.60
C PRO A 690 20.21 -58.96 -3.61
N ILE A 691 19.80 -59.33 -2.40
CA ILE A 691 19.70 -58.51 -1.18
C ILE A 691 21.10 -58.42 -0.53
N GLU A 692 21.57 -57.22 -0.23
CA GLU A 692 22.76 -56.98 0.61
C GLU A 692 22.36 -56.94 2.10
N GLU A 693 22.96 -57.82 2.90
CA GLU A 693 22.95 -57.75 4.36
C GLU A 693 24.12 -56.89 4.91
N PRO A 694 23.98 -56.27 6.10
CA PRO A 694 24.95 -55.33 6.65
C PRO A 694 26.03 -56.04 7.50
N PRO A 695 27.26 -55.49 7.62
CA PRO A 695 28.21 -55.99 8.60
C PRO A 695 28.24 -55.19 9.90
N THR A 696 28.46 -55.96 10.95
CA THR A 696 28.51 -55.70 12.38
C THR A 696 29.76 -54.95 12.84
N ARG A 697 29.62 -54.24 13.98
CA ARG A 697 30.71 -53.70 14.81
C ARG A 697 31.60 -54.83 15.34
N HIS A 698 32.92 -54.59 15.44
CA HIS A 698 33.64 -54.54 16.72
C HIS A 698 35.17 -54.29 16.59
N ARG A 699 35.69 -53.58 17.60
CA ARG A 699 37.07 -53.54 18.16
C ARG A 699 38.13 -52.59 17.58
N ARG A 700 38.37 -51.51 18.36
CA ARG A 700 39.69 -50.88 18.68
C ARG A 700 40.65 -51.94 19.29
N PRO A 701 42.01 -51.80 19.28
CA PRO A 701 42.72 -50.59 19.76
C PRO A 701 44.16 -50.27 19.22
N THR A 702 44.66 -49.10 19.67
CA THR A 702 46.06 -48.69 19.98
C THR A 702 47.12 -48.34 18.92
N SER A 703 47.46 -47.02 18.91
CA SER A 703 48.78 -46.40 19.18
C SER A 703 49.78 -45.98 18.07
N LYS A 704 50.22 -44.71 18.19
CA LYS A 704 51.51 -44.04 17.81
C LYS A 704 51.86 -43.95 16.31
N GLY A 705 52.33 -42.82 15.75
CA GLY A 705 52.67 -41.48 16.24
C GLY A 705 53.37 -40.65 15.13
N SER A 706 53.54 -39.33 15.37
CA SER A 706 54.43 -38.32 14.70
C SER A 706 54.22 -38.04 13.20
N ALA A 707 54.44 -36.85 12.62
CA ALA A 707 54.76 -35.45 12.99
C ALA A 707 54.46 -34.62 11.70
N GLU A 708 54.01 -33.37 11.73
CA GLU A 708 54.75 -32.09 11.51
C GLU A 708 53.64 -31.04 11.24
N ARG A 709 53.47 -29.98 12.03
CA ARG A 709 54.14 -28.65 11.99
C ARG A 709 54.14 -27.94 10.63
N HIS A 710 53.36 -26.88 10.51
CA HIS A 710 53.88 -25.52 10.28
C HIS A 710 52.82 -24.45 10.60
N ASP A 711 53.22 -23.55 11.51
CA ASP A 711 52.61 -22.28 11.88
C ASP A 711 53.29 -21.13 11.09
N PHE A 712 52.75 -19.92 11.32
CA PHE A 712 53.40 -18.59 11.24
C PHE A 712 53.42 -17.90 9.86
N ASP A 713 53.21 -16.59 9.70
CA ASP A 713 53.48 -15.46 10.60
C ASP A 713 52.48 -14.29 10.48
N GLU A 714 52.29 -13.62 11.62
CA GLU A 714 51.89 -12.21 11.78
C GLU A 714 53.09 -11.30 11.47
N GLU A 715 52.85 -10.07 11.00
CA GLU A 715 53.80 -8.96 11.21
C GLU A 715 53.03 -7.63 11.35
N ASP A 716 53.33 -6.95 12.46
CA ASP A 716 52.98 -5.58 12.81
C ASP A 716 53.73 -4.56 11.94
N ASP A 717 53.19 -3.34 11.83
CA ASP A 717 54.00 -2.12 11.66
C ASP A 717 53.26 -0.90 12.25
N GLU A 718 54.02 -0.11 13.01
CA GLU A 718 53.68 1.13 13.71
C GLU A 718 53.88 2.40 12.84
N ASP A 719 53.30 3.50 13.35
CA ASP A 719 53.67 4.92 13.19
C ASP A 719 53.47 5.66 11.85
N ASP A 720 52.58 6.67 11.85
CA ASP A 720 53.04 8.08 11.77
C ASP A 720 51.95 9.11 12.11
N ALA A 721 52.42 10.25 12.61
CA ALA A 721 51.69 11.29 13.32
C ALA A 721 50.93 12.32 12.44
N GLN A 722 49.88 12.94 13.00
CA GLN A 722 49.72 14.40 12.98
C GLN A 722 48.71 14.92 14.04
N SER A 723 49.28 15.58 15.07
CA SER A 723 48.78 16.75 15.85
C SER A 723 47.89 17.68 14.98
N TRP A 724 46.82 18.35 15.45
CA TRP A 724 46.81 19.55 16.31
C TRP A 724 45.60 19.65 17.27
N GLU A 725 45.94 20.04 18.49
CA GLU A 725 45.22 20.71 19.60
C GLU A 725 44.34 21.92 19.18
N ARG A 726 43.43 22.55 19.95
CA ARG A 726 42.87 22.48 21.32
C ARG A 726 41.77 23.57 21.43
N GLU A 727 40.88 23.40 22.41
CA GLU A 727 40.31 24.41 23.35
C GLU A 727 39.60 25.69 22.83
N PHE A 728 38.37 25.93 23.32
CA PHE A 728 38.10 26.88 24.44
C PHE A 728 36.61 26.90 24.85
N VAL A 729 36.36 26.69 26.16
CA VAL A 729 35.43 27.41 27.10
C VAL A 729 33.93 27.46 26.74
N ALA A 730 33.02 26.80 27.46
CA ALA A 730 32.59 26.95 28.86
C ALA A 730 31.71 28.19 29.17
N ASP A 731 30.55 27.86 29.75
CA ASP A 731 29.70 28.57 30.72
C ASP A 731 28.56 29.54 30.33
N GLU A 732 27.41 29.15 30.91
CA GLU A 732 26.36 29.91 31.60
C GLU A 732 25.55 31.01 30.89
N ALA A 733 24.22 30.80 30.84
CA ALA A 733 23.26 31.70 31.49
C ALA A 733 21.81 31.17 31.46
N THR A 734 21.32 30.81 32.65
CA THR A 734 20.10 31.36 33.30
C THR A 734 18.70 31.02 32.76
N LEU A 735 18.05 30.09 33.47
CA LEU A 735 16.75 30.21 34.18
C LEU A 735 15.70 31.23 33.67
N LEU A 736 14.44 30.77 33.50
CA LEU A 736 13.26 31.21 34.30
C LEU A 736 11.93 30.55 33.85
N ASN A 737 11.24 29.98 34.84
CA ASN A 737 9.79 29.80 35.03
C ASN A 737 9.01 28.92 34.02
N PHE A 738 8.23 27.92 34.45
CA PHE A 738 7.13 28.02 35.41
C PHE A 738 6.94 26.75 36.25
N SER A 739 6.61 26.95 37.52
CA SER A 739 6.10 25.98 38.49
C SER A 739 4.60 26.25 38.78
N VAL A 740 3.94 25.28 39.43
CA VAL A 740 2.65 25.37 40.20
C VAL A 740 1.41 25.08 39.31
N VAL A 741 0.45 24.15 39.53
CA VAL A 741 -0.20 23.43 40.67
C VAL A 741 -0.79 22.11 40.07
N LYS A 742 -0.53 20.89 40.57
CA LYS A 742 -1.28 20.06 41.55
C LYS A 742 -2.83 19.99 41.45
N GLU A 743 -3.32 18.74 41.44
CA GLU A 743 -4.57 18.19 42.02
C GLU A 743 -5.93 18.86 41.76
N GLU A 744 -6.87 18.08 41.19
CA GLU A 744 -8.20 17.92 41.81
C GLU A 744 -8.86 16.59 41.40
N VAL A 745 -9.08 15.75 42.41
CA VAL A 745 -10.02 14.63 42.45
C VAL A 745 -11.26 15.15 43.19
N TYR A 746 -12.45 15.11 42.57
CA TYR A 746 -13.76 14.72 43.14
C TYR A 746 -14.97 15.35 42.39
N LYS A 747 -15.99 14.50 42.12
CA LYS A 747 -17.39 14.76 41.71
C LYS A 747 -17.56 15.14 40.22
N LEU A 748 -18.30 14.40 39.39
CA LEU A 748 -19.57 13.69 39.55
C LEU A 748 -19.63 12.45 38.65
#